data_AF-A0A953T8T5-F1
#
_entry.id   AF-A0A953T8T5-F1
#
_cell.length_a   1.000
_cell.length_b   1.000
_cell.length_c   1.000
_cell.angle_alpha   90.00
_cell.angle_beta   90.00
_cell.angle_gamma   90.00
#
_symmetry.space_group_name_H-M   'P 1'
#
loop_
_entity.id
_entity.type
_entity.pdbx_description
1 polymer ?
#
loop_
_entity_poly.entity_id
_entity_poly.type
_entity_poly.pdbx_seq_one_letter_code
_entity_poly.pdbx_strand_id
1 'polypeptide(L)'
;MKAKKFLSGALVATMLLSNTAFSLLPHKVYAAEVSNRIEGTTRYGTAKEIALKGWSNGAETVIIANGAVFADALASAGLSAKYDAPILLTKKDNLSDEAKQALQALAPSKVIIIGGTGAVSTTVENQIKTVLGNITINRIAGQDRYETSVKIAEELGNTEEAFVVTGDKLPDAMTVASLAARKKMPIILTKKDNLPQKVSAYINNENAPKKFYVIGGTSAISNEVASKFNNSQRIAGSDRYETNSKFIETFKEEYDMDKIYLANGQNNEYTDAIPGAALAAKEWAPIVFVKPVLSESTKETLNNVMTPNTKVVAFGGTSAVSNESLQQSKPQYQEFKTGTVGANEKLTIYSSNVSLNGTSTLKNAVVLGNLYVLGNQVTLDNVTVTGTVYVDTIGSVNLDGVKCTEVKVLAAQEVKLEGNAVKVSVETRKNTQAPTLKLESTKVNKVEVKSNVKLAVSDKANIENVEVKEYNRENREVIVKEGTLKAEVVVNASANIVAEQGAKVEKVVVEKKDVTLNVDGAVGKVEVNKESTVNIGSNAKTEISVADTVEKIDLNIDNGADITVSPDTNLEEKINLGGEGASNVKYFRAEKFAQEVVQFVNQNYTMKHFNLTAQDSVIKVKLNSVEAEDSQTLKDFYNTRRESGVLRDYFLKAEEFANQKISGYGDLKIELKNKLANRGINLDSDFSTIVNAIRDQGLVVENLPNVSFNGVKLTKVEFGSNTVYNNNRLDLTVVKSELNFNKSIENVTVSELKEALKGKTIKLTFENGETLTITFEK
;
A
#
# COMPACT_ATOMS: atom_id res chain seq x y z
N MET A 1 -77.52 36.94 0.51
CA MET A 1 -77.11 38.33 0.20
C MET A 1 -76.31 38.85 1.39
N LYS A 2 -75.14 39.50 1.17
CA LYS A 2 -74.18 39.99 2.21
C LYS A 2 -73.47 38.88 3.02
N ALA A 3 -72.19 38.97 3.41
CA ALA A 3 -71.09 39.90 3.05
C ALA A 3 -69.69 39.22 3.19
N LYS A 4 -68.65 39.83 2.61
CA LYS A 4 -67.24 39.35 2.60
C LYS A 4 -66.40 39.81 3.82
N LYS A 5 -65.27 39.10 4.01
CA LYS A 5 -64.00 39.40 4.77
C LYS A 5 -63.97 38.79 6.18
N PHE A 6 -62.98 37.98 6.58
CA PHE A 6 -61.53 38.09 6.38
C PHE A 6 -60.85 36.71 6.18
N LEU A 7 -59.74 36.67 5.42
CA LEU A 7 -58.85 35.52 5.30
C LEU A 7 -57.44 35.95 5.72
N SER A 8 -56.95 35.53 6.89
CA SER A 8 -55.53 35.55 7.30
C SER A 8 -55.36 35.01 8.72
N GLY A 9 -54.53 33.97 8.88
CA GLY A 9 -54.00 33.55 10.19
C GLY A 9 -54.66 32.33 10.86
N ALA A 10 -54.30 31.12 10.41
CA ALA A 10 -54.37 29.88 11.21
C ALA A 10 -53.63 28.70 10.51
N LEU A 11 -52.29 28.67 10.51
CA LEU A 11 -51.54 27.48 10.06
C LEU A 11 -50.14 27.28 10.70
N VAL A 12 -49.90 27.74 11.94
CA VAL A 12 -48.70 27.39 12.73
C VAL A 12 -49.06 27.31 14.22
N ALA A 13 -49.76 26.26 14.67
CA ALA A 13 -50.19 26.13 16.07
C ALA A 13 -50.47 24.69 16.58
N THR A 14 -49.87 23.65 15.99
CA THR A 14 -50.08 22.24 16.39
C THR A 14 -48.80 21.40 16.39
N MET A 15 -47.66 22.00 16.80
CA MET A 15 -46.38 21.29 16.97
C MET A 15 -45.73 21.61 18.33
N LEU A 16 -46.53 21.57 19.38
CA LEU A 16 -46.15 21.63 20.79
C LEU A 16 -47.00 20.59 21.55
N LEU A 17 -46.43 19.97 22.58
CA LEU A 17 -47.01 18.90 23.44
C LEU A 17 -46.83 17.43 22.97
N SER A 18 -45.58 16.97 22.93
CA SER A 18 -45.22 15.58 23.26
C SER A 18 -43.93 15.50 24.10
N ASN A 19 -43.85 16.38 25.11
CA ASN A 19 -42.69 16.52 26.00
C ASN A 19 -43.09 16.17 27.44
N THR A 20 -43.26 14.88 27.75
CA THR A 20 -43.41 14.36 29.11
C THR A 20 -42.83 12.96 29.25
N ALA A 21 -42.18 12.72 30.40
CA ALA A 21 -41.71 11.42 30.90
C ALA A 21 -40.51 10.74 30.17
N PHE A 22 -39.33 11.38 30.24
CA PHE A 22 -38.12 10.63 30.57
C PHE A 22 -37.61 11.10 31.94
N SER A 23 -37.25 10.16 32.82
CA SER A 23 -37.11 10.41 34.25
C SER A 23 -35.89 11.25 34.62
N LEU A 24 -36.11 12.37 35.33
CA LEU A 24 -35.09 13.04 36.12
C LEU A 24 -34.72 12.18 37.33
N LEU A 25 -33.78 11.26 37.14
CA LEU A 25 -32.99 10.73 38.26
C LEU A 25 -31.84 11.70 38.55
N PRO A 26 -31.60 12.10 39.81
CA PRO A 26 -30.44 12.90 40.16
C PRO A 26 -29.18 12.06 39.94
N HIS A 27 -28.40 12.41 38.91
CA HIS A 27 -27.06 11.87 38.73
C HIS A 27 -26.22 12.23 39.95
N LYS A 28 -25.95 11.23 40.82
CA LYS A 28 -24.94 11.38 41.87
C LYS A 28 -23.58 11.50 41.19
N VAL A 29 -23.09 12.74 41.10
CA VAL A 29 -21.72 13.03 40.67
C VAL A 29 -20.80 12.54 41.78
N TYR A 30 -20.24 11.34 41.61
CA TYR A 30 -19.15 10.86 42.44
C TYR A 30 -17.86 11.56 41.98
N ALA A 31 -17.50 12.61 42.70
CA ALA A 31 -16.28 13.36 42.44
C ALA A 31 -15.04 12.56 42.88
N ALA A 32 -14.35 11.98 41.90
CA ALA A 32 -12.92 11.67 41.95
C ALA A 32 -12.37 11.67 40.51
N GLU A 33 -12.53 12.80 39.79
CA GLU A 33 -11.81 12.97 38.52
C GLU A 33 -10.31 13.02 38.81
N VAL A 34 -9.61 11.93 38.54
CA VAL A 34 -8.18 11.99 38.23
C VAL A 34 -8.08 12.87 36.99
N SER A 35 -7.56 14.09 37.14
CA SER A 35 -7.48 15.04 36.03
C SER A 35 -6.61 14.44 34.93
N ASN A 36 -7.20 14.20 33.75
CA ASN A 36 -6.44 13.66 32.61
C ASN A 36 -5.61 14.78 31.98
N ARG A 37 -4.54 15.16 32.67
CA ARG A 37 -3.78 16.39 32.45
C ARG A 37 -2.30 16.15 32.73
N ILE A 38 -1.45 16.93 32.08
CA ILE A 38 -0.02 17.04 32.36
C ILE A 38 0.26 18.54 32.55
N GLU A 39 0.44 18.96 33.80
CA GLU A 39 0.53 20.36 34.19
C GLU A 39 1.66 20.61 35.19
N GLY A 40 2.29 21.78 35.11
CA GLY A 40 2.96 22.39 36.24
C GLY A 40 2.34 23.74 36.58
N THR A 41 2.77 24.34 37.69
CA THR A 41 2.37 25.70 38.10
C THR A 41 2.83 26.79 37.12
N THR A 42 3.79 26.47 36.25
CA THR A 42 4.31 27.34 35.19
C THR A 42 4.47 26.53 33.91
N ARG A 43 4.62 27.20 32.75
CA ARG A 43 5.00 26.57 31.47
C ARG A 43 6.32 25.79 31.55
N TYR A 44 7.22 26.18 32.44
CA TYR A 44 8.48 25.47 32.69
C TYR A 44 8.23 24.16 33.46
N GLY A 45 7.33 24.21 34.46
CA GLY A 45 6.81 23.03 35.14
C GLY A 45 6.06 22.08 34.21
N THR A 46 5.16 22.58 33.35
CA THR A 46 4.47 21.76 32.36
C THR A 46 5.46 21.08 31.41
N ALA A 47 6.47 21.79 30.91
CA ALA A 47 7.53 21.21 30.09
C ALA A 47 8.30 20.11 30.82
N LYS A 48 8.62 20.31 32.11
CA LYS A 48 9.27 19.31 32.98
C LYS A 48 8.38 18.05 33.11
N GLU A 49 7.11 18.18 33.45
CA GLU A 49 6.22 17.01 33.62
C GLU A 49 5.99 16.25 32.30
N ILE A 50 5.89 16.95 31.16
CA ILE A 50 5.80 16.32 29.84
C ILE A 50 7.07 15.52 29.53
N ALA A 51 8.25 16.08 29.82
CA ALA A 51 9.52 15.42 29.61
C ALA A 51 9.68 14.16 30.49
N LEU A 52 9.38 14.26 31.80
CA LEU A 52 9.49 13.11 32.70
C LEU A 52 8.47 12.00 32.36
N LYS A 53 7.31 12.35 31.79
CA LYS A 53 6.32 11.37 31.34
C LYS A 53 6.70 10.67 30.02
N GLY A 54 7.29 11.37 29.06
CA GLY A 54 7.71 10.77 27.78
C GLY A 54 9.06 10.04 27.81
N TRP A 55 9.87 10.32 28.83
CA TRP A 55 11.25 9.85 28.99
C TRP A 55 11.50 9.39 30.43
N SER A 56 10.63 8.52 30.95
CA SER A 56 10.67 8.01 32.32
C SER A 56 11.96 7.27 32.69
N ASN A 57 12.70 6.79 31.69
CA ASN A 57 13.95 6.02 31.84
C ASN A 57 15.19 6.88 31.53
N GLY A 58 15.04 8.21 31.48
CA GLY A 58 16.07 9.14 31.00
C GLY A 58 15.96 9.43 29.51
N ALA A 59 16.81 10.35 29.03
CA ALA A 59 16.92 10.72 27.62
C ALA A 59 18.39 10.98 27.27
N GLU A 60 18.90 10.41 26.16
CA GLU A 60 20.29 10.65 25.72
C GLU A 60 20.52 12.14 25.38
N THR A 61 19.57 12.73 24.65
CA THR A 61 19.59 14.13 24.25
C THR A 61 18.42 14.88 24.89
N VAL A 62 18.65 16.13 25.31
CA VAL A 62 17.58 17.07 25.68
C VAL A 62 17.68 18.35 24.86
N ILE A 63 16.54 18.86 24.38
CA ILE A 63 16.44 20.12 23.65
C ILE A 63 16.06 21.24 24.64
N ILE A 64 16.81 22.35 24.63
CA ILE A 64 16.54 23.54 25.44
C ILE A 64 16.15 24.70 24.54
N ALA A 65 14.98 25.29 24.78
CA ALA A 65 14.48 26.44 24.03
C ALA A 65 13.88 27.54 24.94
N ASN A 66 13.76 28.77 24.42
CA ASN A 66 13.22 29.89 25.19
C ASN A 66 11.68 29.80 25.36
N GLY A 67 11.20 29.79 26.61
CA GLY A 67 9.78 29.71 26.98
C GLY A 67 8.98 31.01 26.89
N ALA A 68 9.54 32.06 26.28
CA ALA A 68 8.91 33.36 26.02
C ALA A 68 9.05 33.84 24.56
N VAL A 69 9.93 33.23 23.76
CA VAL A 69 10.13 33.55 22.33
C VAL A 69 10.08 32.25 21.52
N PHE A 70 8.97 32.01 20.84
CA PHE A 70 8.56 30.67 20.40
C PHE A 70 9.00 30.26 18.99
N ALA A 71 9.48 31.18 18.16
CA ALA A 71 9.74 30.90 16.74
C ALA A 71 10.77 29.78 16.55
N ASP A 72 11.93 29.93 17.20
CA ASP A 72 13.01 28.95 17.14
C ASP A 72 12.60 27.64 17.83
N ALA A 73 11.89 27.74 18.97
CA ALA A 73 11.40 26.61 19.75
C ALA A 73 10.42 25.74 18.94
N LEU A 74 9.47 26.36 18.23
CA LEU A 74 8.55 25.67 17.33
C LEU A 74 9.33 24.92 16.24
N ALA A 75 10.28 25.58 15.58
CA ALA A 75 11.05 24.97 14.49
C ALA A 75 11.79 23.69 14.94
N SER A 76 12.20 23.62 16.21
CA SER A 76 12.88 22.45 16.79
C SER A 76 12.02 21.20 16.97
N ALA A 77 10.71 21.25 16.72
CA ALA A 77 9.81 20.10 16.89
C ALA A 77 10.31 18.84 16.13
N GLY A 78 10.73 18.98 14.87
CA GLY A 78 11.32 17.88 14.09
C GLY A 78 12.52 17.21 14.78
N LEU A 79 13.38 18.00 15.44
CA LEU A 79 14.58 17.48 16.12
C LEU A 79 14.25 16.59 17.31
N SER A 80 13.12 16.84 17.99
CA SER A 80 12.69 16.03 19.14
C SER A 80 12.52 14.55 18.76
N ALA A 81 11.99 14.25 17.57
CA ALA A 81 11.84 12.88 17.09
C ALA A 81 13.08 12.36 16.34
N LYS A 82 13.95 13.23 15.82
CA LYS A 82 15.26 12.82 15.28
C LYS A 82 16.16 12.27 16.39
N TYR A 83 16.12 12.89 17.56
CA TYR A 83 16.99 12.58 18.71
C TYR A 83 16.32 11.81 19.85
N ASP A 84 15.04 11.41 19.70
CA ASP A 84 14.15 10.96 20.80
C ASP A 84 14.36 11.77 22.08
N ALA A 85 14.18 13.08 21.99
CA ALA A 85 14.57 14.07 22.98
C ALA A 85 13.38 14.92 23.44
N PRO A 86 13.19 15.13 24.76
CA PRO A 86 12.21 16.10 25.24
C PRO A 86 12.66 17.53 24.94
N ILE A 87 11.69 18.43 24.80
CA ILE A 87 11.91 19.88 24.74
C ILE A 87 11.62 20.46 26.12
N LEU A 88 12.63 21.00 26.79
CA LEU A 88 12.48 21.80 28.01
C LEU A 88 12.53 23.29 27.68
N LEU A 89 11.80 24.07 28.46
CA LEU A 89 11.74 25.53 28.32
C LEU A 89 12.62 26.21 29.37
N THR A 90 13.29 27.30 28.98
CA THR A 90 14.11 28.16 29.85
C THR A 90 13.74 29.64 29.68
N LYS A 91 14.12 30.49 30.64
CA LYS A 91 14.18 31.96 30.41
C LYS A 91 15.47 32.29 29.64
N LYS A 92 15.52 33.48 29.03
CA LYS A 92 16.68 33.92 28.23
C LYS A 92 18.01 33.83 28.98
N ASP A 93 18.04 34.40 30.19
CA ASP A 93 19.28 34.60 30.97
C ASP A 93 19.33 33.78 32.27
N ASN A 94 18.38 32.85 32.45
CA ASN A 94 18.35 31.96 33.61
C ASN A 94 17.65 30.63 33.29
N LEU A 95 18.36 29.52 33.50
CA LEU A 95 17.82 28.17 33.54
C LEU A 95 16.74 28.10 34.64
N SER A 96 15.51 27.76 34.28
CA SER A 96 14.42 27.60 35.24
C SER A 96 14.72 26.43 36.20
N ASP A 97 14.25 26.53 37.45
CA ASP A 97 14.43 25.46 38.43
C ASP A 97 13.75 24.17 37.96
N GLU A 98 12.62 24.27 37.26
CA GLU A 98 11.93 23.13 36.66
C GLU A 98 12.74 22.48 35.53
N ALA A 99 13.42 23.26 34.68
CA ALA A 99 14.31 22.70 33.65
C ALA A 99 15.57 22.08 34.27
N LYS A 100 16.13 22.69 35.32
CA LYS A 100 17.23 22.11 36.10
C LYS A 100 16.83 20.76 36.71
N GLN A 101 15.65 20.67 37.32
CA GLN A 101 15.11 19.41 37.87
C GLN A 101 14.94 18.34 36.79
N ALA A 102 14.35 18.66 35.63
CA ALA A 102 14.23 17.71 34.53
C ALA A 102 15.61 17.25 34.01
N LEU A 103 16.58 18.16 33.83
CA LEU A 103 17.92 17.78 33.38
C LEU A 103 18.60 16.81 34.36
N GLN A 104 18.46 17.03 35.67
CA GLN A 104 19.00 16.12 36.69
C GLN A 104 18.32 14.74 36.67
N ALA A 105 17.01 14.68 36.44
CA ALA A 105 16.25 13.43 36.41
C ALA A 105 16.40 12.66 35.07
N LEU A 106 16.57 13.37 33.96
CA LEU A 106 16.75 12.78 32.63
C LEU A 106 18.19 12.34 32.35
N ALA A 107 19.16 12.94 33.05
CA ALA A 107 20.60 12.68 32.99
C ALA A 107 21.19 12.57 31.55
N PRO A 108 20.96 13.57 30.66
CA PRO A 108 21.41 13.47 29.27
C PRO A 108 22.92 13.61 29.10
N SER A 109 23.45 12.89 28.11
CA SER A 109 24.83 12.99 27.65
C SER A 109 25.04 14.14 26.64
N LYS A 110 23.95 14.59 26.00
CA LYS A 110 23.94 15.68 25.02
C LYS A 110 22.82 16.68 25.29
N VAL A 111 23.11 17.97 25.14
CA VAL A 111 22.10 19.03 25.13
C VAL A 111 22.16 19.80 23.81
N ILE A 112 20.98 20.07 23.22
CA ILE A 112 20.84 20.91 22.04
C ILE A 112 20.14 22.22 22.46
N ILE A 113 20.87 23.34 22.42
CA ILE A 113 20.30 24.66 22.66
C ILE A 113 19.80 25.24 21.33
N ILE A 114 18.54 25.65 21.32
CA ILE A 114 17.87 26.24 20.16
C ILE A 114 17.84 27.75 20.29
N GLY A 115 18.32 28.43 19.25
CA GLY A 115 18.40 29.89 19.17
C GLY A 115 19.75 30.47 19.63
N GLY A 116 20.02 31.69 19.17
CA GLY A 116 21.26 32.42 19.49
C GLY A 116 21.35 32.84 20.95
N THR A 117 22.49 33.43 21.34
CA THR A 117 22.70 33.95 22.71
C THR A 117 21.72 35.06 23.11
N GLY A 118 21.10 35.73 22.12
CA GLY A 118 19.98 36.66 22.36
C GLY A 118 18.68 35.99 22.80
N ALA A 119 18.50 34.69 22.49
CA ALA A 119 17.34 33.88 22.88
C ALA A 119 17.63 32.98 24.09
N VAL A 120 18.78 32.31 24.14
CA VAL A 120 19.23 31.52 25.29
C VAL A 120 20.71 31.84 25.53
N SER A 121 21.01 32.67 26.53
CA SER A 121 22.35 33.24 26.67
C SER A 121 23.39 32.24 27.20
N THR A 122 24.66 32.63 27.10
CA THR A 122 25.79 31.83 27.59
C THR A 122 25.72 31.58 29.10
N THR A 123 25.02 32.43 29.86
CA THR A 123 24.70 32.19 31.27
C THR A 123 23.90 30.90 31.47
N VAL A 124 22.86 30.68 30.66
CA VAL A 124 22.04 29.45 30.72
C VAL A 124 22.86 28.24 30.29
N GLU A 125 23.69 28.37 29.25
CA GLU A 125 24.60 27.31 28.81
C GLU A 125 25.59 26.90 29.91
N ASN A 126 26.15 27.87 30.63
CA ASN A 126 27.04 27.61 31.76
C ASN A 126 26.31 27.02 32.98
N GLN A 127 25.05 27.43 33.22
CA GLN A 127 24.20 26.79 34.23
C GLN A 127 23.92 25.31 33.88
N ILE A 128 23.68 24.97 32.60
CA ILE A 128 23.51 23.58 32.15
C ILE A 128 24.80 22.77 32.40
N LYS A 129 25.97 23.30 32.02
CA LYS A 129 27.28 22.67 32.31
C LYS A 129 27.52 22.48 33.82
N THR A 130 27.05 23.41 34.65
CA THR A 130 27.14 23.30 36.12
C THR A 130 26.24 22.19 36.68
N VAL A 131 25.09 21.92 36.04
CA VAL A 131 24.12 20.92 36.48
C VAL A 131 24.51 19.50 36.05
N LEU A 132 25.10 19.35 34.86
CA LEU A 132 25.38 18.05 34.21
C LEU A 132 26.86 17.70 34.11
N GLY A 133 27.77 18.63 34.45
CA GLY A 133 29.20 18.51 34.20
C GLY A 133 29.57 18.78 32.73
N ASN A 134 30.72 18.26 32.32
CA ASN A 134 31.27 18.46 30.97
C ASN A 134 30.60 17.53 29.94
N ILE A 135 29.32 17.80 29.64
CA ILE A 135 28.57 17.16 28.56
C ILE A 135 28.75 17.88 27.22
N THR A 136 28.38 17.22 26.11
CA THR A 136 28.33 17.85 24.79
C THR A 136 27.14 18.80 24.71
N ILE A 137 27.38 20.09 24.47
CA ILE A 137 26.33 21.07 24.20
C ILE A 137 26.48 21.60 22.77
N ASN A 138 25.50 21.29 21.92
CA ASN A 138 25.40 21.81 20.56
C ASN A 138 24.42 22.99 20.54
N ARG A 139 24.73 24.06 19.81
CA ARG A 139 23.82 25.20 19.64
C ARG A 139 23.43 25.36 18.17
N ILE A 140 22.13 25.33 17.89
CA ILE A 140 21.58 25.53 16.54
C ILE A 140 20.94 26.92 16.51
N ALA A 141 21.58 27.84 15.77
CA ALA A 141 21.21 29.26 15.74
C ALA A 141 21.62 29.94 14.42
N GLY A 142 20.71 30.70 13.83
CA GLY A 142 20.97 31.69 12.78
C GLY A 142 21.07 33.12 13.35
N GLN A 143 21.24 34.10 12.46
CA GLN A 143 21.16 35.53 12.82
C GLN A 143 19.72 35.95 13.20
N ASP A 144 18.73 35.26 12.67
CA ASP A 144 17.31 35.43 13.00
C ASP A 144 16.57 34.08 13.04
N ARG A 145 15.25 34.15 13.29
CA ARG A 145 14.38 32.97 13.36
C ARG A 145 14.28 32.21 12.03
N TYR A 146 14.36 32.91 10.89
CA TYR A 146 14.22 32.29 9.57
C TYR A 146 15.49 31.49 9.23
N GLU A 147 16.68 32.06 9.46
CA GLU A 147 17.94 31.31 9.33
C GLU A 147 18.06 30.19 10.39
N THR A 148 17.56 30.40 11.62
CA THR A 148 17.51 29.34 12.64
C THR A 148 16.65 28.15 12.16
N SER A 149 15.50 28.42 11.54
CA SER A 149 14.65 27.36 10.97
C SER A 149 15.31 26.60 9.81
N VAL A 150 16.11 27.29 8.98
CA VAL A 150 16.91 26.65 7.92
C VAL A 150 17.99 25.75 8.52
N LYS A 151 18.73 26.21 9.54
CA LYS A 151 19.75 25.37 10.20
C LYS A 151 19.17 24.16 10.92
N ILE A 152 17.95 24.26 11.44
CA ILE A 152 17.22 23.11 11.99
C ILE A 152 16.81 22.14 10.87
N ALA A 153 16.45 22.64 9.69
CA ALA A 153 16.14 21.81 8.52
C ALA A 153 17.40 21.08 8.00
N GLU A 154 18.53 21.79 7.89
CA GLU A 154 19.84 21.21 7.56
C GLU A 154 20.25 20.13 8.58
N GLU A 155 20.04 20.38 9.88
CA GLU A 155 20.28 19.39 10.95
C GLU A 155 19.34 18.18 10.86
N LEU A 156 18.13 18.30 10.31
CA LEU A 156 17.24 17.15 10.06
C LEU A 156 17.79 16.26 8.94
N GLY A 157 18.31 16.88 7.87
CA GLY A 157 18.86 16.21 6.68
C GLY A 157 17.88 16.21 5.51
N ASN A 158 18.08 15.31 4.55
CA ASN A 158 17.21 15.20 3.38
C ASN A 158 15.81 14.71 3.79
N THR A 159 14.77 15.46 3.44
CA THR A 159 13.37 15.15 3.74
C THR A 159 12.47 15.51 2.57
N GLU A 160 11.55 14.63 2.17
CA GLU A 160 10.67 14.85 1.02
C GLU A 160 9.67 16.00 1.21
N GLU A 161 9.14 16.16 2.42
CA GLU A 161 8.08 17.11 2.75
C GLU A 161 8.52 18.10 3.85
N ALA A 162 8.08 19.35 3.76
CA ALA A 162 8.26 20.35 4.83
C ALA A 162 7.02 21.22 5.06
N PHE A 163 6.87 21.73 6.28
CA PHE A 163 5.86 22.75 6.62
C PHE A 163 6.45 24.14 6.43
N VAL A 164 5.65 25.06 5.91
CA VAL A 164 5.97 26.48 5.79
C VAL A 164 4.99 27.26 6.63
N VAL A 165 5.51 28.01 7.60
CA VAL A 165 4.70 28.80 8.54
C VAL A 165 5.26 30.23 8.62
N THR A 166 4.41 31.19 9.02
CA THR A 166 4.89 32.56 9.22
C THR A 166 5.76 32.64 10.48
N GLY A 167 6.88 33.37 10.41
CA GLY A 167 7.72 33.64 11.56
C GLY A 167 7.22 34.80 12.42
N ASP A 168 6.21 35.56 11.99
CA ASP A 168 5.91 36.88 12.54
C ASP A 168 4.86 36.83 13.67
N LYS A 169 3.74 36.14 13.43
CA LYS A 169 2.70 35.79 14.41
C LYS A 169 2.41 34.31 14.26
N LEU A 170 2.48 33.53 15.34
CA LEU A 170 2.55 32.06 15.28
C LEU A 170 1.24 31.27 15.58
N PRO A 171 0.00 31.78 15.39
CA PRO A 171 -1.20 31.06 15.84
C PRO A 171 -1.46 29.78 15.04
N ASP A 172 -1.32 29.87 13.73
CA ASP A 172 -1.50 28.73 12.82
C ASP A 172 -0.23 27.85 12.79
N ALA A 173 0.91 28.43 13.16
CA ALA A 173 2.22 27.80 13.07
C ALA A 173 2.39 26.65 14.09
N MET A 174 1.80 26.76 15.28
CA MET A 174 1.88 25.69 16.29
C MET A 174 1.17 24.41 15.85
N THR A 175 0.16 24.50 14.99
CA THR A 175 -0.66 23.38 14.50
C THR A 175 0.18 22.22 13.97
N VAL A 176 1.32 22.51 13.35
CA VAL A 176 2.15 21.48 12.71
C VAL A 176 3.03 20.71 13.67
N ALA A 177 3.23 21.19 14.90
CA ALA A 177 4.36 20.80 15.73
C ALA A 177 4.42 19.28 16.02
N SER A 178 3.30 18.65 16.36
CA SER A 178 3.25 17.20 16.63
C SER A 178 3.51 16.36 15.38
N LEU A 179 2.98 16.76 14.21
CA LEU A 179 3.21 16.02 12.96
C LEU A 179 4.62 16.24 12.40
N ALA A 180 5.14 17.47 12.50
CA ALA A 180 6.49 17.82 12.10
C ALA A 180 7.53 17.05 12.93
N ALA A 181 7.33 16.98 14.24
CA ALA A 181 8.07 16.07 15.11
C ALA A 181 7.91 14.62 14.61
N ARG A 182 6.69 14.09 14.59
CA ARG A 182 6.40 12.68 14.22
C ARG A 182 7.08 12.23 12.92
N LYS A 183 6.93 13.00 11.83
CA LYS A 183 7.49 12.69 10.49
C LYS A 183 8.92 13.21 10.30
N LYS A 184 9.55 13.80 11.33
CA LYS A 184 10.86 14.48 11.26
C LYS A 184 10.93 15.56 10.16
N MET A 185 9.79 16.17 9.82
CA MET A 185 9.68 17.18 8.76
C MET A 185 10.19 18.54 9.26
N PRO A 186 10.92 19.30 8.42
CA PRO A 186 11.29 20.68 8.74
C PRO A 186 10.07 21.60 8.86
N ILE A 187 10.16 22.55 9.79
CA ILE A 187 9.25 23.70 9.87
C ILE A 187 10.05 24.93 9.44
N ILE A 188 9.81 25.36 8.21
CA ILE A 188 10.47 26.51 7.59
C ILE A 188 9.68 27.79 7.92
N LEU A 189 10.36 28.78 8.49
CA LEU A 189 9.75 30.07 8.80
C LEU A 189 9.92 31.05 7.63
N THR A 190 8.88 31.80 7.27
CA THR A 190 8.95 32.91 6.30
C THR A 190 8.26 34.18 6.83
N LYS A 191 8.53 35.35 6.23
CA LYS A 191 7.73 36.57 6.48
C LYS A 191 6.48 36.54 5.61
N LYS A 192 5.46 37.30 6.01
CA LYS A 192 4.17 37.38 5.27
C LYS A 192 4.33 37.68 3.79
N ASP A 193 5.01 38.77 3.45
CA ASP A 193 5.07 39.34 2.09
C ASP A 193 6.48 39.29 1.47
N ASN A 194 7.46 38.67 2.11
CA ASN A 194 8.83 38.55 1.60
C ASN A 194 9.52 37.26 2.02
N LEU A 195 9.97 36.44 1.08
CA LEU A 195 10.78 35.25 1.36
C LEU A 195 12.19 35.66 1.83
N PRO A 196 12.66 35.27 3.03
CA PRO A 196 14.02 35.58 3.48
C PRO A 196 15.09 34.91 2.60
N GLN A 197 16.20 35.60 2.34
CA GLN A 197 17.24 35.10 1.41
C GLN A 197 17.78 33.71 1.78
N LYS A 198 18.00 33.44 3.08
CA LYS A 198 18.45 32.14 3.57
C LYS A 198 17.44 31.02 3.31
N VAL A 199 16.14 31.32 3.42
CA VAL A 199 15.07 30.37 3.10
C VAL A 199 15.00 30.13 1.59
N SER A 200 15.11 31.20 0.80
CA SER A 200 15.17 31.10 -0.67
C SER A 200 16.36 30.26 -1.15
N ALA A 201 17.54 30.40 -0.52
CA ALA A 201 18.70 29.57 -0.83
C ALA A 201 18.47 28.10 -0.45
N TYR A 202 17.88 27.84 0.73
CA TYR A 202 17.58 26.49 1.20
C TYR A 202 16.62 25.75 0.27
N ILE A 203 15.47 26.34 -0.10
CA ILE A 203 14.45 25.64 -0.90
C ILE A 203 14.82 25.40 -2.37
N ASN A 204 15.89 26.04 -2.85
CA ASN A 204 16.45 25.85 -4.20
C ASN A 204 17.67 24.91 -4.22
N ASN A 205 18.05 24.31 -3.09
CA ASN A 205 19.09 23.29 -3.03
C ASN A 205 18.59 21.97 -3.64
N GLU A 206 19.46 21.18 -4.28
CA GLU A 206 19.12 19.85 -4.80
C GLU A 206 18.61 18.91 -3.70
N ASN A 207 19.12 19.05 -2.47
CA ASN A 207 18.69 18.28 -1.30
C ASN A 207 17.44 18.85 -0.59
N ALA A 208 16.85 19.93 -1.11
CA ALA A 208 15.67 20.55 -0.51
C ALA A 208 14.41 19.66 -0.65
N PRO A 209 13.43 19.79 0.27
CA PRO A 209 12.12 19.14 0.15
C PRO A 209 11.44 19.39 -1.19
N LYS A 210 10.78 18.36 -1.71
CA LYS A 210 10.09 18.40 -3.02
C LYS A 210 8.62 18.81 -2.92
N LYS A 211 8.09 18.86 -1.70
CA LYS A 211 6.71 19.26 -1.41
C LYS A 211 6.63 20.11 -0.16
N PHE A 212 5.85 21.19 -0.23
CA PHE A 212 5.71 22.14 0.88
C PHE A 212 4.24 22.32 1.26
N TYR A 213 3.96 22.31 2.57
CA TYR A 213 2.64 22.60 3.11
C TYR A 213 2.63 23.98 3.75
N VAL A 214 1.97 24.95 3.11
CA VAL A 214 1.87 26.34 3.58
C VAL A 214 0.71 26.46 4.55
N ILE A 215 0.98 26.73 5.82
CA ILE A 215 -0.03 26.71 6.87
C ILE A 215 -0.43 28.13 7.27
N GLY A 216 -1.73 28.38 7.33
CA GLY A 216 -2.33 29.67 7.62
C GLY A 216 -2.77 30.45 6.38
N GLY A 217 -3.63 31.45 6.62
CA GLY A 217 -4.26 32.25 5.56
C GLY A 217 -3.31 33.20 4.82
N THR A 218 -3.84 33.90 3.81
CA THR A 218 -3.10 34.92 3.05
C THR A 218 -2.67 36.13 3.89
N SER A 219 -3.31 36.34 5.03
CA SER A 219 -2.93 37.31 6.07
C SER A 219 -1.67 36.90 6.85
N ALA A 220 -1.32 35.61 6.87
CA ALA A 220 -0.13 35.07 7.53
C ALA A 220 1.04 34.89 6.56
N ILE A 221 0.77 34.34 5.36
CA ILE A 221 1.73 34.14 4.26
C ILE A 221 1.01 34.48 2.95
N SER A 222 1.47 35.49 2.22
CA SER A 222 0.86 35.93 0.97
C SER A 222 0.89 34.84 -0.11
N ASN A 223 0.06 34.97 -1.15
CA ASN A 223 0.12 34.04 -2.28
C ASN A 223 1.44 34.15 -3.07
N GLU A 224 2.04 35.34 -3.12
CA GLU A 224 3.33 35.58 -3.77
C GLU A 224 4.49 34.90 -3.03
N VAL A 225 4.43 34.83 -1.68
CA VAL A 225 5.42 34.06 -0.90
C VAL A 225 5.15 32.56 -1.01
N ALA A 226 3.88 32.13 -0.96
CA ALA A 226 3.52 30.72 -1.10
C ALA A 226 3.95 30.12 -2.44
N SER A 227 3.76 30.85 -3.56
CA SER A 227 4.12 30.38 -4.91
C SER A 227 5.63 30.29 -5.17
N LYS A 228 6.49 30.69 -4.22
CA LYS A 228 7.95 30.52 -4.30
C LYS A 228 8.42 29.15 -3.77
N PHE A 229 7.52 28.38 -3.17
CA PHE A 229 7.79 27.01 -2.73
C PHE A 229 7.28 26.02 -3.80
N ASN A 230 8.15 25.12 -4.26
CA ASN A 230 7.80 24.13 -5.28
C ASN A 230 6.71 23.18 -4.77
N ASN A 231 5.72 22.84 -5.61
CA ASN A 231 4.65 21.90 -5.25
C ASN A 231 3.96 22.25 -3.91
N SER A 232 3.61 23.52 -3.71
CA SER A 232 3.05 24.03 -2.46
C SER A 232 1.55 23.77 -2.32
N GLN A 233 1.11 23.17 -1.22
CA GLN A 233 -0.31 23.06 -0.85
C GLN A 233 -0.61 23.95 0.36
N ARG A 234 -1.64 24.82 0.29
CA ARG A 234 -2.06 25.64 1.44
C ARG A 234 -3.12 24.93 2.30
N ILE A 235 -2.96 24.97 3.62
CA ILE A 235 -3.98 24.53 4.60
C ILE A 235 -4.29 25.70 5.53
N ALA A 236 -5.54 26.18 5.51
CA ALA A 236 -5.97 27.36 6.26
C ALA A 236 -7.47 27.35 6.59
N GLY A 237 -7.81 27.87 7.76
CA GLY A 237 -9.16 28.26 8.17
C GLY A 237 -9.33 29.77 8.31
N SER A 238 -10.53 30.21 8.69
CA SER A 238 -10.84 31.61 9.05
C SER A 238 -10.15 32.05 10.34
N ASP A 239 -9.88 31.10 11.25
CA ASP A 239 -9.08 31.30 12.44
C ASP A 239 -8.11 30.11 12.70
N ARG A 240 -7.40 30.20 13.83
CA ARG A 240 -6.43 29.20 14.29
C ARG A 240 -7.05 27.85 14.67
N TYR A 241 -8.29 27.84 15.14
CA TYR A 241 -9.00 26.63 15.55
C TYR A 241 -9.47 25.88 14.30
N GLU A 242 -10.02 26.59 13.32
CA GLU A 242 -10.38 26.02 12.02
C GLU A 242 -9.13 25.59 11.23
N THR A 243 -8.02 26.33 11.32
CA THR A 243 -6.74 25.90 10.71
C THR A 243 -6.20 24.62 11.36
N ASN A 244 -6.27 24.52 12.70
CA ASN A 244 -5.92 23.30 13.43
C ASN A 244 -6.84 22.12 13.10
N SER A 245 -8.16 22.37 13.04
CA SER A 245 -9.20 21.41 12.65
C SER A 245 -8.93 20.82 11.26
N LYS A 246 -8.80 21.69 10.23
CA LYS A 246 -8.49 21.28 8.85
C LYS A 246 -7.16 20.54 8.72
N PHE A 247 -6.15 20.92 9.51
CA PHE A 247 -4.87 20.23 9.50
C PHE A 247 -4.99 18.80 10.08
N ILE A 248 -5.66 18.65 11.22
CA ILE A 248 -5.90 17.34 11.84
C ILE A 248 -6.73 16.45 10.91
N GLU A 249 -7.74 16.99 10.24
CA GLU A 249 -8.54 16.24 9.26
C GLU A 249 -7.75 15.86 8.00
N THR A 250 -6.90 16.78 7.48
CA THR A 250 -6.03 16.51 6.32
C THR A 250 -5.03 15.40 6.60
N PHE A 251 -4.49 15.35 7.82
CA PHE A 251 -3.46 14.39 8.23
C PHE A 251 -3.97 13.34 9.22
N LYS A 252 -5.28 13.07 9.27
CA LYS A 252 -5.85 12.14 10.27
C LYS A 252 -5.27 10.72 10.21
N GLU A 253 -4.90 10.27 9.00
CA GLU A 253 -4.29 8.96 8.76
C GLU A 253 -2.82 8.88 9.24
N GLU A 254 -2.19 10.02 9.55
CA GLU A 254 -0.87 10.10 10.16
C GLU A 254 -0.92 10.00 11.70
N TYR A 255 -2.11 9.94 12.29
CA TYR A 255 -2.29 9.94 13.74
C TYR A 255 -2.97 8.66 14.24
N ASP A 256 -2.60 8.26 15.45
CA ASP A 256 -3.32 7.30 16.27
C ASP A 256 -4.36 8.08 17.09
N MET A 257 -5.63 7.96 16.70
CA MET A 257 -6.75 8.69 17.33
C MET A 257 -7.22 8.05 18.65
N ASP A 258 -6.53 7.02 19.18
CA ASP A 258 -6.75 6.51 20.53
C ASP A 258 -6.43 7.52 21.62
N LYS A 259 -5.65 8.56 21.30
CA LYS A 259 -5.34 9.65 22.21
C LYS A 259 -5.29 10.97 21.47
N ILE A 260 -5.86 12.00 22.11
CA ILE A 260 -5.76 13.38 21.65
C ILE A 260 -5.24 14.24 22.79
N TYR A 261 -4.32 15.14 22.45
CA TYR A 261 -3.86 16.17 23.36
C TYR A 261 -4.60 17.48 23.14
N LEU A 262 -5.01 18.13 24.23
CA LEU A 262 -5.55 19.48 24.19
C LEU A 262 -4.49 20.49 24.61
N ALA A 263 -4.42 21.62 23.91
CA ALA A 263 -3.59 22.75 24.33
C ALA A 263 -4.31 24.09 24.14
N ASN A 264 -3.87 25.11 24.88
CA ASN A 264 -4.43 26.46 24.79
C ASN A 264 -4.25 27.04 23.38
N GLY A 265 -5.35 27.42 22.73
CA GLY A 265 -5.35 28.18 21.49
C GLY A 265 -5.41 29.69 21.67
N GLN A 266 -5.69 30.23 22.86
CA GLN A 266 -5.91 31.66 23.08
C GLN A 266 -4.62 32.47 23.31
N ASN A 267 -4.75 33.80 23.27
CA ASN A 267 -3.78 34.82 23.75
C ASN A 267 -2.35 34.77 23.17
N ASN A 268 -2.10 33.89 22.20
CA ASN A 268 -0.77 33.50 21.72
C ASN A 268 0.08 32.74 22.76
N GLU A 269 -0.58 32.07 23.72
CA GLU A 269 0.05 31.29 24.78
C GLU A 269 0.07 29.79 24.47
N TYR A 270 0.81 29.42 23.42
CA TYR A 270 0.99 28.03 22.99
C TYR A 270 2.06 27.28 23.78
N THR A 271 2.45 27.77 24.95
CA THR A 271 3.71 27.40 25.60
C THR A 271 3.76 25.96 26.07
N ASP A 272 2.61 25.38 26.34
CA ASP A 272 2.47 23.99 26.77
C ASP A 272 2.35 23.02 25.57
N ALA A 273 2.00 23.52 24.38
CA ALA A 273 1.95 22.74 23.14
C ALA A 273 3.36 22.45 22.57
N ILE A 274 4.34 23.34 22.79
CA ILE A 274 5.74 23.16 22.33
C ILE A 274 6.40 21.92 22.95
N PRO A 275 6.51 21.78 24.29
CA PRO A 275 7.00 20.54 24.90
C PRO A 275 6.04 19.37 24.60
N GLY A 276 4.73 19.65 24.56
CA GLY A 276 3.70 18.67 24.23
C GLY A 276 3.87 18.02 22.86
N ALA A 277 4.40 18.74 21.87
CA ALA A 277 4.62 18.23 20.51
C ALA A 277 5.57 17.03 20.47
N ALA A 278 6.61 17.02 21.30
CA ALA A 278 7.56 15.92 21.38
C ALA A 278 6.91 14.63 21.95
N LEU A 279 6.11 14.76 23.01
CA LEU A 279 5.36 13.64 23.59
C LEU A 279 4.23 13.18 22.66
N ALA A 280 3.46 14.10 22.10
CA ALA A 280 2.38 13.80 21.16
C ALA A 280 2.90 13.07 19.92
N ALA A 281 4.07 13.45 19.39
CA ALA A 281 4.75 12.74 18.31
C ALA A 281 5.16 11.30 18.69
N LYS A 282 5.73 11.12 19.89
CA LYS A 282 6.11 9.80 20.42
C LYS A 282 4.91 8.86 20.56
N GLU A 283 3.76 9.42 20.91
CA GLU A 283 2.50 8.71 21.06
C GLU A 283 1.60 8.71 19.81
N TRP A 284 2.04 9.32 18.70
CA TRP A 284 1.29 9.43 17.44
C TRP A 284 -0.04 10.23 17.54
N ALA A 285 -0.19 11.06 18.57
CA ALA A 285 -1.41 11.82 18.84
C ALA A 285 -1.40 13.23 18.21
N PRO A 286 -2.55 13.77 17.78
CA PRO A 286 -2.68 15.17 17.40
C PRO A 286 -2.74 16.09 18.63
N ILE A 287 -2.41 17.36 18.43
CA ILE A 287 -2.68 18.43 19.41
C ILE A 287 -3.84 19.29 18.88
N VAL A 288 -4.99 19.20 19.55
CA VAL A 288 -6.17 20.02 19.30
C VAL A 288 -6.08 21.32 20.10
N PHE A 289 -6.27 22.45 19.43
CA PHE A 289 -6.37 23.75 20.11
C PHE A 289 -7.77 23.99 20.63
N VAL A 290 -7.85 24.37 21.90
CA VAL A 290 -9.09 24.65 22.61
C VAL A 290 -9.09 26.04 23.20
N LYS A 291 -10.30 26.50 23.52
CA LYS A 291 -10.62 27.69 24.32
C LYS A 291 -11.76 27.29 25.28
N PRO A 292 -12.07 28.05 26.35
CA PRO A 292 -13.01 27.62 27.39
C PRO A 292 -14.37 27.10 26.87
N VAL A 293 -14.91 27.74 25.83
CA VAL A 293 -16.04 27.23 25.04
C VAL A 293 -15.53 26.83 23.66
N LEU A 294 -15.65 25.55 23.30
CA LEU A 294 -15.01 25.02 22.09
C LEU A 294 -15.44 25.73 20.79
N SER A 295 -14.46 25.77 19.88
CA SER A 295 -14.62 25.90 18.43
C SER A 295 -15.84 25.17 17.87
N GLU A 296 -16.65 25.71 16.96
CA GLU A 296 -17.59 24.82 16.24
C GLU A 296 -16.80 23.86 15.34
N SER A 297 -15.78 24.38 14.64
CA SER A 297 -14.77 23.57 13.93
C SER A 297 -14.07 22.55 14.84
N THR A 298 -13.69 22.95 16.06
CA THR A 298 -13.08 22.03 17.04
C THR A 298 -14.04 20.92 17.45
N LYS A 299 -15.32 21.22 17.72
CA LYS A 299 -16.33 20.19 18.05
C LYS A 299 -16.56 19.25 16.88
N GLU A 300 -16.68 19.79 15.67
CA GLU A 300 -16.87 19.03 14.45
C GLU A 300 -15.71 18.07 14.21
N THR A 301 -14.47 18.55 14.20
CA THR A 301 -13.28 17.69 14.06
C THR A 301 -13.18 16.66 15.17
N LEU A 302 -13.43 17.02 16.44
CA LEU A 302 -13.45 16.07 17.55
C LEU A 302 -14.50 14.96 17.34
N ASN A 303 -15.72 15.30 16.89
CA ASN A 303 -16.76 14.33 16.55
C ASN A 303 -16.41 13.47 15.33
N ASN A 304 -15.61 14.00 14.39
CA ASN A 304 -15.21 13.33 13.16
C ASN A 304 -14.03 12.36 13.34
N VAL A 305 -13.11 12.63 14.28
CA VAL A 305 -11.86 11.85 14.44
C VAL A 305 -11.81 10.97 15.69
N MET A 306 -12.60 11.25 16.73
CA MET A 306 -12.56 10.48 17.98
C MET A 306 -13.47 9.24 17.96
N THR A 307 -12.98 8.20 18.62
CA THR A 307 -13.73 6.98 18.97
C THR A 307 -14.17 7.05 20.44
N PRO A 308 -15.15 6.23 20.89
CA PRO A 308 -15.58 6.18 22.29
C PRO A 308 -14.47 5.96 23.32
N ASN A 309 -13.40 5.27 22.92
CA ASN A 309 -12.26 4.94 23.78
C ASN A 309 -11.10 5.96 23.67
N THR A 310 -11.25 7.04 22.88
CA THR A 310 -10.22 8.07 22.71
C THR A 310 -9.93 8.78 24.03
N LYS A 311 -8.67 8.74 24.46
CA LYS A 311 -8.17 9.37 25.68
C LYS A 311 -7.83 10.83 25.43
N VAL A 312 -8.59 11.74 26.02
CA VAL A 312 -8.39 13.19 25.85
C VAL A 312 -7.57 13.75 27.02
N VAL A 313 -6.35 14.20 26.76
CA VAL A 313 -5.37 14.64 27.77
C VAL A 313 -5.07 16.13 27.61
N ALA A 314 -5.19 16.95 28.66
CA ALA A 314 -4.82 18.36 28.62
C ALA A 314 -3.33 18.60 28.89
N PHE A 315 -2.68 19.46 28.09
CA PHE A 315 -1.40 20.07 28.44
C PHE A 315 -1.62 21.41 29.15
N GLY A 316 -0.87 21.64 30.22
CA GLY A 316 -0.97 22.85 31.03
C GLY A 316 -2.13 22.84 32.02
N GLY A 317 -2.16 23.86 32.88
CA GLY A 317 -3.14 23.95 33.98
C GLY A 317 -4.54 24.39 33.55
N THR A 318 -5.44 24.55 34.52
CA THR A 318 -6.85 24.93 34.30
C THR A 318 -7.02 26.33 33.66
N SER A 319 -6.01 27.19 33.75
CA SER A 319 -5.95 28.48 33.06
C SER A 319 -5.58 28.38 31.57
N ALA A 320 -4.88 27.31 31.16
CA ALA A 320 -4.50 27.04 29.78
C ALA A 320 -5.58 26.21 29.06
N VAL A 321 -6.05 25.14 29.70
CA VAL A 321 -7.16 24.30 29.23
C VAL A 321 -8.14 24.17 30.38
N SER A 322 -9.30 24.85 30.31
CA SER A 322 -10.29 24.82 31.38
C SER A 322 -10.88 23.42 31.55
N ASN A 323 -11.31 23.08 32.76
CA ASN A 323 -12.02 21.81 33.00
C ASN A 323 -13.30 21.70 32.15
N GLU A 324 -13.95 22.84 31.87
CA GLU A 324 -15.08 22.92 30.96
C GLU A 324 -14.70 22.51 29.53
N SER A 325 -13.62 23.07 28.97
CA SER A 325 -13.15 22.71 27.63
C SER A 325 -12.65 21.26 27.55
N LEU A 326 -12.00 20.74 28.61
CA LEU A 326 -11.60 19.35 28.71
C LEU A 326 -12.81 18.41 28.75
N GLN A 327 -13.87 18.77 29.49
CA GLN A 327 -15.11 18.01 29.54
C GLN A 327 -15.89 18.07 28.23
N GLN A 328 -16.01 19.25 27.60
CA GLN A 328 -16.63 19.42 26.27
C GLN A 328 -15.87 18.64 25.17
N SER A 329 -14.57 18.44 25.35
CA SER A 329 -13.75 17.67 24.40
C SER A 329 -13.82 16.16 24.59
N LYS A 330 -14.51 15.65 25.63
CA LYS A 330 -14.65 14.20 25.82
C LYS A 330 -15.57 13.61 24.73
N PRO A 331 -15.27 12.41 24.21
CA PRO A 331 -16.07 11.77 23.18
C PRO A 331 -17.58 11.63 23.52
N GLN A 332 -18.47 11.94 22.56
CA GLN A 332 -19.94 11.97 22.74
C GLN A 332 -20.65 10.98 21.79
N TYR A 333 -21.49 10.08 22.31
CA TYR A 333 -22.22 9.07 21.52
C TYR A 333 -23.61 8.81 22.09
N GLN A 334 -24.52 8.38 21.22
CA GLN A 334 -25.75 7.71 21.65
C GLN A 334 -25.42 6.23 21.95
N GLU A 335 -25.55 5.82 23.22
CA GLU A 335 -25.29 4.44 23.64
C GLU A 335 -26.55 3.57 23.57
N PHE A 336 -26.42 2.38 22.98
CA PHE A 336 -27.36 1.27 23.13
C PHE A 336 -26.68 0.09 23.83
N LYS A 337 -27.42 -0.57 24.73
CA LYS A 337 -26.95 -1.67 25.58
C LYS A 337 -27.56 -3.01 25.16
N THR A 338 -27.17 -4.05 25.89
CA THR A 338 -27.57 -5.46 25.73
C THR A 338 -29.02 -5.67 25.30
N GLY A 339 -29.22 -6.47 24.25
CA GLY A 339 -30.54 -6.84 23.72
C GLY A 339 -30.63 -6.70 22.20
N THR A 340 -31.83 -6.89 21.66
CA THR A 340 -32.11 -6.67 20.22
C THR A 340 -32.68 -5.28 20.00
N VAL A 341 -32.01 -4.49 19.15
CA VAL A 341 -32.40 -3.14 18.74
C VAL A 341 -32.81 -3.18 17.26
N GLY A 342 -34.03 -2.74 16.96
CA GLY A 342 -34.64 -2.94 15.64
C GLY A 342 -35.17 -4.38 15.46
N ALA A 343 -36.33 -4.52 14.82
CA ALA A 343 -37.06 -5.79 14.74
C ALA A 343 -37.86 -5.89 13.43
N ASN A 344 -39.15 -6.22 13.50
CA ASN A 344 -40.02 -6.41 12.32
C ASN A 344 -40.19 -5.14 11.46
N GLU A 345 -39.94 -3.96 12.02
CA GLU A 345 -39.98 -2.68 11.33
C GLU A 345 -38.58 -2.03 11.26
N LYS A 346 -38.36 -1.23 10.21
CA LYS A 346 -37.08 -0.60 9.91
C LYS A 346 -36.80 0.57 10.84
N LEU A 347 -35.82 0.42 11.72
CA LEU A 347 -35.38 1.48 12.65
C LEU A 347 -34.49 2.50 11.92
N THR A 348 -34.66 3.81 12.20
CA THR A 348 -33.72 4.85 11.74
C THR A 348 -33.21 5.64 12.95
N ILE A 349 -31.88 5.74 13.09
CA ILE A 349 -31.18 6.37 14.21
C ILE A 349 -30.53 7.66 13.70
N TYR A 350 -31.06 8.79 14.17
CA TYR A 350 -30.64 10.15 13.82
C TYR A 350 -29.53 10.64 14.76
N SER A 351 -28.38 9.96 14.76
CA SER A 351 -27.19 10.37 15.50
C SER A 351 -25.95 10.19 14.63
N SER A 352 -25.06 11.19 14.64
CA SER A 352 -23.76 11.16 13.96
C SER A 352 -22.83 10.08 14.49
N ASN A 353 -23.06 9.61 15.72
CA ASN A 353 -22.12 8.80 16.49
C ASN A 353 -22.92 7.89 17.46
N VAL A 354 -22.96 6.58 17.18
CA VAL A 354 -23.77 5.58 17.90
C VAL A 354 -22.87 4.44 18.42
N SER A 355 -23.03 4.02 19.67
CA SER A 355 -22.27 2.88 20.23
C SER A 355 -23.17 1.71 20.65
N LEU A 356 -22.68 0.48 20.45
CA LEU A 356 -23.31 -0.78 20.88
C LEU A 356 -22.43 -1.46 21.93
N ASN A 357 -22.94 -1.60 23.15
CA ASN A 357 -22.24 -2.22 24.28
C ASN A 357 -22.84 -3.58 24.68
N GLY A 358 -22.02 -4.42 25.32
CA GLY A 358 -22.42 -5.75 25.82
C GLY A 358 -22.82 -6.75 24.73
N THR A 359 -23.62 -7.76 25.08
CA THR A 359 -24.19 -8.72 24.11
C THR A 359 -25.41 -8.11 23.43
N SER A 360 -25.30 -7.71 22.16
CA SER A 360 -26.30 -6.88 21.48
C SER A 360 -26.49 -7.26 20.01
N THR A 361 -27.73 -7.21 19.53
CA THR A 361 -28.07 -7.41 18.11
C THR A 361 -28.72 -6.14 17.57
N LEU A 362 -28.17 -5.53 16.53
CA LEU A 362 -28.81 -4.44 15.79
C LEU A 362 -29.34 -5.01 14.48
N LYS A 363 -30.67 -4.98 14.28
CA LYS A 363 -31.33 -5.60 13.12
C LYS A 363 -32.21 -4.62 12.35
N ASN A 364 -32.22 -4.72 11.02
CA ASN A 364 -33.08 -3.93 10.12
C ASN A 364 -32.97 -2.40 10.36
N ALA A 365 -31.77 -1.89 10.63
CA ALA A 365 -31.56 -0.52 11.08
C ALA A 365 -30.84 0.36 10.06
N VAL A 366 -31.05 1.67 10.15
CA VAL A 366 -30.29 2.71 9.45
C VAL A 366 -29.66 3.65 10.47
N VAL A 367 -28.33 3.76 10.46
CA VAL A 367 -27.57 4.71 11.29
C VAL A 367 -27.09 5.85 10.39
N LEU A 368 -27.55 7.08 10.67
CA LEU A 368 -27.19 8.28 9.92
C LEU A 368 -25.90 8.93 10.47
N GLY A 369 -24.84 8.12 10.58
CA GLY A 369 -23.58 8.48 11.21
C GLY A 369 -22.61 7.29 11.25
N ASN A 370 -21.68 7.32 12.21
CA ASN A 370 -20.78 6.23 12.53
C ASN A 370 -21.38 5.28 13.58
N LEU A 371 -21.02 4.00 13.52
CA LEU A 371 -21.43 2.97 14.47
C LEU A 371 -20.19 2.35 15.14
N TYR A 372 -20.15 2.32 16.47
CA TYR A 372 -19.04 1.77 17.26
C TYR A 372 -19.50 0.50 17.98
N VAL A 373 -18.94 -0.64 17.58
CA VAL A 373 -19.22 -1.95 18.16
C VAL A 373 -18.19 -2.22 19.26
N LEU A 374 -18.61 -2.00 20.51
CA LEU A 374 -17.77 -2.13 21.71
C LEU A 374 -18.06 -3.43 22.49
N GLY A 375 -19.26 -3.98 22.30
CA GLY A 375 -19.74 -5.19 22.96
C GLY A 375 -19.04 -6.49 22.54
N ASN A 376 -18.81 -7.39 23.51
CA ASN A 376 -18.03 -8.63 23.32
C ASN A 376 -18.71 -9.71 22.45
N GLN A 377 -20.01 -9.58 22.17
CA GLN A 377 -20.77 -10.49 21.31
C GLN A 377 -21.84 -9.65 20.60
N VAL A 378 -21.53 -9.13 19.41
CA VAL A 378 -22.45 -8.23 18.68
C VAL A 378 -22.77 -8.77 17.31
N THR A 379 -24.05 -8.72 16.95
CA THR A 379 -24.53 -9.06 15.60
C THR A 379 -25.15 -7.81 14.96
N LEU A 380 -24.68 -7.46 13.76
CA LEU A 380 -25.38 -6.53 12.87
C LEU A 380 -26.04 -7.35 11.76
N ASP A 381 -27.35 -7.22 11.60
CA ASP A 381 -28.18 -8.00 10.68
C ASP A 381 -28.99 -7.04 9.80
N ASN A 382 -28.66 -6.99 8.50
CA ASN A 382 -29.30 -6.09 7.53
C ASN A 382 -29.29 -4.61 8.00
N VAL A 383 -28.12 -4.13 8.41
CA VAL A 383 -27.91 -2.75 8.90
C VAL A 383 -27.26 -1.88 7.82
N THR A 384 -27.78 -0.67 7.62
CA THR A 384 -27.12 0.36 6.81
C THR A 384 -26.54 1.44 7.72
N VAL A 385 -25.26 1.77 7.56
CA VAL A 385 -24.56 2.84 8.27
C VAL A 385 -24.04 3.81 7.22
N THR A 386 -24.37 5.10 7.32
CA THR A 386 -23.95 6.07 6.28
C THR A 386 -22.48 6.46 6.40
N GLY A 387 -21.86 6.26 7.56
CA GLY A 387 -20.43 6.37 7.80
C GLY A 387 -19.77 5.02 8.08
N THR A 388 -18.77 5.04 8.95
CA THR A 388 -17.91 3.90 9.27
C THR A 388 -18.48 3.04 10.40
N VAL A 389 -18.34 1.72 10.26
CA VAL A 389 -18.54 0.75 11.35
C VAL A 389 -17.19 0.48 12.00
N TYR A 390 -16.97 1.01 13.20
CA TYR A 390 -15.79 0.74 14.00
C TYR A 390 -16.03 -0.51 14.84
N VAL A 391 -15.17 -1.52 14.71
CA VAL A 391 -15.19 -2.72 15.56
C VAL A 391 -14.05 -2.60 16.57
N ASP A 392 -14.41 -2.52 17.85
CA ASP A 392 -13.51 -2.15 18.92
C ASP A 392 -13.88 -2.87 20.22
N THR A 393 -13.65 -4.19 20.23
CA THR A 393 -14.02 -5.08 21.32
C THR A 393 -12.95 -6.15 21.57
N ILE A 394 -13.02 -6.85 22.70
CA ILE A 394 -12.17 -8.04 22.97
C ILE A 394 -12.82 -9.36 22.54
N GLY A 395 -14.05 -9.31 22.01
CA GLY A 395 -14.83 -10.50 21.67
C GLY A 395 -15.13 -10.63 20.17
N SER A 396 -16.28 -11.22 19.85
CA SER A 396 -16.67 -11.60 18.49
C SER A 396 -17.77 -10.68 17.94
N VAL A 397 -17.66 -10.34 16.66
CA VAL A 397 -18.67 -9.54 15.96
C VAL A 397 -19.10 -10.23 14.66
N ASN A 398 -20.41 -10.37 14.46
CA ASN A 398 -20.98 -10.82 13.20
C ASN A 398 -21.57 -9.64 12.41
N LEU A 399 -21.19 -9.51 11.14
CA LEU A 399 -21.61 -8.46 10.23
C LEU A 399 -22.31 -9.09 9.03
N ASP A 400 -23.62 -9.32 9.13
CA ASP A 400 -24.46 -9.92 8.09
C ASP A 400 -25.28 -8.85 7.35
N GLY A 401 -25.06 -8.75 6.04
CA GLY A 401 -25.80 -7.82 5.18
C GLY A 401 -25.52 -6.33 5.47
N VAL A 402 -24.41 -6.03 6.15
CA VAL A 402 -24.05 -4.68 6.58
C VAL A 402 -23.58 -3.82 5.40
N LYS A 403 -24.23 -2.67 5.20
CA LYS A 403 -23.85 -1.66 4.19
C LYS A 403 -23.26 -0.44 4.87
N CYS A 404 -22.00 -0.14 4.61
CA CYS A 404 -21.28 1.01 5.17
C CYS A 404 -20.20 1.52 4.23
N THR A 405 -19.61 2.69 4.53
CA THR A 405 -18.45 3.19 3.78
C THR A 405 -17.22 2.34 4.03
N GLU A 406 -17.03 1.91 5.27
CA GLU A 406 -15.87 1.17 5.75
C GLU A 406 -16.21 0.41 7.03
N VAL A 407 -15.66 -0.79 7.19
CA VAL A 407 -15.54 -1.48 8.49
C VAL A 407 -14.11 -1.30 8.98
N LYS A 408 -13.89 -0.57 10.07
CA LYS A 408 -12.57 -0.33 10.66
C LYS A 408 -12.40 -1.13 11.95
N VAL A 409 -11.53 -2.13 11.94
CA VAL A 409 -11.27 -3.02 13.08
C VAL A 409 -10.09 -2.48 13.90
N LEU A 410 -10.39 -1.99 15.10
CA LEU A 410 -9.45 -1.47 16.10
C LEU A 410 -9.11 -2.52 17.18
N ALA A 411 -10.06 -3.40 17.48
CA ALA A 411 -9.88 -4.58 18.31
C ALA A 411 -11.00 -5.58 18.05
N ALA A 412 -10.67 -6.87 17.96
CA ALA A 412 -11.60 -8.00 18.02
C ALA A 412 -10.84 -9.29 18.33
N GLN A 413 -11.52 -10.29 18.89
CA GLN A 413 -11.07 -11.68 18.75
C GLN A 413 -11.36 -12.17 17.32
N GLU A 414 -12.59 -11.93 16.86
CA GLU A 414 -13.08 -12.37 15.55
C GLU A 414 -14.09 -11.37 14.98
N VAL A 415 -13.97 -11.07 13.68
CA VAL A 415 -14.98 -10.34 12.90
C VAL A 415 -15.41 -11.21 11.74
N LYS A 416 -16.65 -11.68 11.79
CA LYS A 416 -17.30 -12.40 10.70
C LYS A 416 -17.97 -11.40 9.77
N LEU A 417 -17.68 -11.50 8.47
CA LEU A 417 -18.28 -10.66 7.43
C LEU A 417 -19.05 -11.53 6.44
N GLU A 418 -20.35 -11.28 6.30
CA GLU A 418 -21.26 -11.92 5.34
C GLU A 418 -21.98 -10.86 4.48
N GLY A 419 -21.99 -11.06 3.14
CA GLY A 419 -22.67 -10.16 2.21
C GLY A 419 -21.76 -9.14 1.51
N ASN A 420 -22.21 -7.89 1.33
CA ASN A 420 -21.46 -6.91 0.53
C ASN A 420 -20.87 -5.80 1.42
N ALA A 421 -19.56 -5.84 1.67
CA ALA A 421 -18.82 -4.80 2.39
C ALA A 421 -17.93 -3.99 1.43
N VAL A 422 -17.99 -2.65 1.48
CA VAL A 422 -17.27 -1.82 0.51
C VAL A 422 -15.76 -1.81 0.77
N LYS A 423 -15.34 -1.53 2.00
CA LYS A 423 -13.94 -1.51 2.44
C LYS A 423 -13.85 -2.11 3.85
N VAL A 424 -12.82 -2.89 4.12
CA VAL A 424 -12.42 -3.29 5.47
C VAL A 424 -11.01 -2.75 5.75
N SER A 425 -10.77 -2.19 6.92
CA SER A 425 -9.42 -1.87 7.41
C SER A 425 -9.17 -2.51 8.76
N VAL A 426 -7.93 -2.95 8.97
CA VAL A 426 -7.47 -3.53 10.24
C VAL A 426 -6.33 -2.66 10.76
N GLU A 427 -6.65 -1.85 11.76
CA GLU A 427 -5.82 -0.81 12.36
C GLU A 427 -5.87 -1.00 13.87
N THR A 428 -5.32 -2.13 14.32
CA THR A 428 -5.48 -2.57 15.71
C THR A 428 -4.68 -1.71 16.66
N ARG A 429 -5.24 -1.45 17.85
CA ARG A 429 -4.56 -0.72 18.91
C ARG A 429 -3.32 -1.45 19.39
N LYS A 430 -2.34 -0.69 19.90
CA LYS A 430 -1.13 -1.25 20.52
C LYS A 430 -1.48 -2.24 21.64
N ASN A 431 -0.76 -3.36 21.67
CA ASN A 431 -0.94 -4.47 22.63
C ASN A 431 -2.31 -5.18 22.56
N THR A 432 -3.03 -5.11 21.44
CA THR A 432 -4.20 -5.98 21.19
C THR A 432 -3.81 -7.25 20.45
N GLN A 433 -4.63 -8.30 20.57
CA GLN A 433 -4.46 -9.51 19.78
C GLN A 433 -4.83 -9.26 18.32
N ALA A 434 -4.08 -9.86 17.38
CA ALA A 434 -4.42 -9.85 15.97
C ALA A 434 -5.81 -10.49 15.73
N PRO A 435 -6.81 -9.74 15.23
CA PRO A 435 -8.17 -10.24 15.02
C PRO A 435 -8.21 -11.27 13.89
N THR A 436 -9.12 -12.22 14.00
CA THR A 436 -9.46 -13.11 12.88
C THR A 436 -10.60 -12.51 12.06
N LEU A 437 -10.34 -12.15 10.80
CA LEU A 437 -11.39 -11.81 9.84
C LEU A 437 -11.85 -13.09 9.14
N LYS A 438 -13.12 -13.47 9.35
CA LYS A 438 -13.78 -14.54 8.58
C LYS A 438 -14.52 -13.92 7.40
N LEU A 439 -14.01 -14.19 6.21
CA LEU A 439 -14.51 -13.69 4.94
C LEU A 439 -15.26 -14.85 4.26
N GLU A 440 -16.58 -14.90 4.44
CA GLU A 440 -17.42 -15.98 3.92
C GLU A 440 -17.98 -15.64 2.53
N SER A 441 -19.31 -15.56 2.36
CA SER A 441 -19.95 -15.28 1.07
C SER A 441 -19.93 -13.79 0.74
N THR A 442 -18.73 -13.20 0.72
CA THR A 442 -18.56 -11.75 0.89
C THR A 442 -17.80 -11.11 -0.25
N LYS A 443 -18.38 -10.07 -0.86
CA LYS A 443 -17.64 -9.16 -1.73
C LYS A 443 -16.99 -8.06 -0.89
N VAL A 444 -15.68 -7.89 -1.03
CA VAL A 444 -14.87 -6.85 -0.40
C VAL A 444 -13.99 -6.17 -1.45
N ASN A 445 -14.19 -4.87 -1.72
CA ASN A 445 -13.37 -4.19 -2.73
C ASN A 445 -11.93 -3.98 -2.25
N LYS A 446 -11.71 -3.88 -0.93
CA LYS A 446 -10.37 -3.70 -0.36
C LYS A 446 -10.28 -4.14 1.10
N VAL A 447 -9.22 -4.87 1.44
CA VAL A 447 -8.76 -5.06 2.82
C VAL A 447 -7.48 -4.25 3.03
N GLU A 448 -7.51 -3.26 3.91
CA GLU A 448 -6.35 -2.39 4.22
C GLU A 448 -5.73 -2.80 5.56
N VAL A 449 -4.53 -3.38 5.51
CA VAL A 449 -3.83 -3.92 6.68
C VAL A 449 -2.82 -2.90 7.20
N LYS A 450 -3.13 -2.35 8.38
CA LYS A 450 -2.30 -1.39 9.13
C LYS A 450 -1.71 -2.00 10.41
N SER A 451 -2.24 -3.12 10.88
CA SER A 451 -1.72 -3.90 12.02
C SER A 451 -1.90 -5.40 11.78
N ASN A 452 -1.41 -6.24 12.69
CA ASN A 452 -1.45 -7.69 12.55
C ASN A 452 -2.88 -8.22 12.40
N VAL A 453 -3.10 -9.15 11.46
CA VAL A 453 -4.40 -9.69 11.09
C VAL A 453 -4.30 -11.18 10.75
N LYS A 454 -5.35 -11.93 11.08
CA LYS A 454 -5.53 -13.31 10.64
C LYS A 454 -6.72 -13.36 9.67
N LEU A 455 -6.54 -13.98 8.51
CA LEU A 455 -7.54 -14.10 7.46
C LEU A 455 -8.00 -15.56 7.35
N ALA A 456 -9.30 -15.76 7.42
CA ALA A 456 -9.98 -17.02 7.14
C ALA A 456 -10.88 -16.79 5.91
N VAL A 457 -10.52 -17.38 4.76
CA VAL A 457 -11.08 -17.00 3.46
C VAL A 457 -11.84 -18.18 2.86
N SER A 458 -13.16 -18.07 2.76
CA SER A 458 -13.96 -19.13 2.12
C SER A 458 -13.82 -19.12 0.60
N ASP A 459 -14.10 -20.24 -0.08
CA ASP A 459 -14.08 -20.33 -1.55
C ASP A 459 -15.07 -19.37 -2.24
N LYS A 460 -16.06 -18.85 -1.51
CA LYS A 460 -17.07 -17.89 -1.98
C LYS A 460 -16.67 -16.42 -1.75
N ALA A 461 -15.57 -16.16 -1.03
CA ALA A 461 -15.11 -14.81 -0.79
C ALA A 461 -14.54 -14.20 -2.08
N ASN A 462 -14.93 -12.96 -2.36
CA ASN A 462 -14.40 -12.19 -3.48
C ASN A 462 -13.77 -10.90 -2.94
N ILE A 463 -12.45 -10.91 -2.82
CA ILE A 463 -11.64 -9.79 -2.34
C ILE A 463 -10.90 -9.23 -3.55
N GLU A 464 -11.10 -7.97 -3.90
CA GLU A 464 -10.46 -7.40 -5.11
C GLU A 464 -8.97 -7.08 -4.87
N ASN A 465 -8.60 -6.62 -3.66
CA ASN A 465 -7.22 -6.32 -3.28
C ASN A 465 -7.00 -6.38 -1.74
N VAL A 466 -5.81 -6.78 -1.32
CA VAL A 466 -5.31 -6.59 0.06
C VAL A 466 -4.10 -5.66 0.02
N GLU A 467 -4.12 -4.55 0.76
CA GLU A 467 -2.99 -3.61 0.80
C GLU A 467 -2.42 -3.48 2.21
N VAL A 468 -1.14 -3.83 2.40
CA VAL A 468 -0.39 -3.61 3.64
C VAL A 468 0.22 -2.22 3.63
N LYS A 469 -0.17 -1.36 4.57
CA LYS A 469 0.25 0.04 4.67
C LYS A 469 1.11 0.33 5.89
N GLU A 470 1.84 1.44 5.82
CA GLU A 470 2.54 2.00 6.98
C GLU A 470 1.56 2.56 8.00
N TYR A 471 1.64 2.02 9.22
CA TYR A 471 0.94 2.47 10.41
C TYR A 471 1.70 1.91 11.62
N ASN A 472 1.82 2.70 12.69
CA ASN A 472 2.75 2.51 13.81
C ASN A 472 4.21 2.13 13.38
N ARG A 473 5.08 1.72 14.33
CA ARG A 473 6.50 1.35 14.06
C ARG A 473 6.75 -0.17 14.10
N GLU A 474 5.73 -1.00 13.99
CA GLU A 474 5.83 -2.46 14.14
C GLU A 474 5.65 -3.16 12.79
N ASN A 475 6.32 -4.30 12.58
CA ASN A 475 6.13 -5.13 11.40
C ASN A 475 4.70 -5.67 11.40
N ARG A 476 3.97 -5.52 10.29
CA ARG A 476 2.61 -6.05 10.16
C ARG A 476 2.62 -7.51 9.77
N GLU A 477 1.83 -8.32 10.45
CA GLU A 477 1.67 -9.74 10.17
C GLU A 477 0.32 -10.03 9.49
N VAL A 478 0.32 -10.63 8.30
CA VAL A 478 -0.85 -11.16 7.60
C VAL A 478 -0.75 -12.67 7.60
N ILE A 479 -1.53 -13.33 8.45
CA ILE A 479 -1.62 -14.79 8.49
C ILE A 479 -2.89 -15.24 7.74
N VAL A 480 -2.76 -15.98 6.65
CA VAL A 480 -3.90 -16.72 6.08
C VAL A 480 -3.98 -18.07 6.77
N LYS A 481 -5.05 -18.27 7.55
CA LYS A 481 -5.27 -19.46 8.39
C LYS A 481 -5.88 -20.62 7.62
N GLU A 482 -6.83 -20.33 6.76
CA GLU A 482 -7.61 -21.30 6.02
C GLU A 482 -8.09 -20.73 4.68
N GLY A 483 -8.17 -21.62 3.69
CA GLY A 483 -8.58 -21.30 2.32
C GLY A 483 -7.49 -20.62 1.47
N THR A 484 -7.90 -20.13 0.29
CA THR A 484 -6.99 -19.51 -0.68
C THR A 484 -7.29 -18.02 -0.82
N LEU A 485 -6.33 -17.18 -0.43
CA LEU A 485 -6.35 -15.74 -0.72
C LEU A 485 -5.93 -15.50 -2.17
N LYS A 486 -6.93 -15.41 -3.05
CA LYS A 486 -6.79 -15.12 -4.49
C LYS A 486 -6.48 -13.65 -4.80
N ALA A 487 -6.80 -12.76 -3.87
CA ALA A 487 -6.49 -11.34 -4.00
C ALA A 487 -4.99 -11.10 -3.99
N GLU A 488 -4.55 -10.13 -4.78
CA GLU A 488 -3.17 -9.64 -4.72
C GLU A 488 -2.93 -8.94 -3.38
N VAL A 489 -1.83 -9.32 -2.70
CA VAL A 489 -1.36 -8.66 -1.48
C VAL A 489 -0.29 -7.63 -1.84
N VAL A 490 -0.68 -6.37 -1.93
CA VAL A 490 0.22 -5.23 -2.22
C VAL A 490 0.91 -4.77 -0.93
N VAL A 491 2.23 -4.80 -0.92
CA VAL A 491 3.09 -4.52 0.23
C VAL A 491 3.71 -3.13 0.07
N ASN A 492 3.10 -2.15 0.74
CA ASN A 492 3.53 -0.75 0.78
C ASN A 492 4.21 -0.39 2.12
N ALA A 493 4.65 -1.38 2.90
CA ALA A 493 5.55 -1.26 4.06
C ALA A 493 5.95 -2.65 4.58
N SER A 494 6.99 -2.73 5.41
CA SER A 494 7.53 -4.00 5.93
C SER A 494 6.48 -4.89 6.62
N ALA A 495 6.47 -6.17 6.25
CA ALA A 495 5.39 -7.10 6.56
C ALA A 495 5.86 -8.56 6.63
N ASN A 496 5.13 -9.37 7.40
CA ASN A 496 5.21 -10.83 7.41
C ASN A 496 3.95 -11.37 6.72
N ILE A 497 4.09 -12.14 5.64
CA ILE A 497 2.97 -12.78 4.93
C ILE A 497 3.10 -14.29 5.09
N VAL A 498 2.21 -14.90 5.88
CA VAL A 498 2.30 -16.32 6.25
C VAL A 498 1.04 -17.06 5.83
N ALA A 499 1.19 -18.19 5.16
CA ALA A 499 0.10 -19.14 4.92
C ALA A 499 0.24 -20.34 5.87
N GLU A 500 -0.72 -20.53 6.79
CA GLU A 500 -0.77 -21.70 7.68
C GLU A 500 -1.01 -23.00 6.87
N GLN A 501 -0.84 -24.16 7.52
CA GLN A 501 -0.99 -25.46 6.87
C GLN A 501 -2.38 -25.66 6.24
N GLY A 502 -2.43 -25.78 4.91
CA GLY A 502 -3.68 -25.93 4.15
C GLY A 502 -4.28 -24.62 3.64
N ALA A 503 -3.70 -23.47 4.02
CA ALA A 503 -3.98 -22.18 3.41
C ALA A 503 -3.04 -21.91 2.22
N LYS A 504 -3.38 -20.90 1.40
CA LYS A 504 -2.55 -20.40 0.30
C LYS A 504 -2.72 -18.90 0.11
N VAL A 505 -1.64 -18.18 -0.17
CA VAL A 505 -1.66 -16.83 -0.77
C VAL A 505 -1.29 -16.99 -2.24
N GLU A 506 -2.04 -16.39 -3.18
CA GLU A 506 -1.72 -16.57 -4.60
C GLU A 506 -0.62 -15.62 -5.10
N LYS A 507 -0.70 -14.33 -4.78
CA LYS A 507 0.27 -13.32 -5.22
C LYS A 507 0.53 -12.26 -4.14
N VAL A 508 1.80 -11.92 -3.95
CA VAL A 508 2.29 -10.78 -3.15
C VAL A 508 3.09 -9.86 -4.08
N VAL A 509 2.92 -8.54 -3.96
CA VAL A 509 3.62 -7.54 -4.78
C VAL A 509 4.25 -6.46 -3.89
N VAL A 510 5.53 -6.17 -4.07
CA VAL A 510 6.26 -5.14 -3.32
C VAL A 510 6.34 -3.86 -4.15
N GLU A 511 5.58 -2.84 -3.74
CA GLU A 511 5.42 -1.56 -4.49
C GLU A 511 6.08 -0.34 -3.83
N LYS A 512 6.69 -0.51 -2.65
CA LYS A 512 7.44 0.54 -1.95
C LYS A 512 8.91 0.15 -1.78
N LYS A 513 9.80 1.11 -1.98
CA LYS A 513 11.25 0.96 -1.75
C LYS A 513 11.58 0.88 -0.25
N ASP A 514 12.69 0.22 0.09
CA ASP A 514 13.23 0.10 1.45
C ASP A 514 12.28 -0.61 2.44
N VAL A 515 11.50 -1.59 1.97
CA VAL A 515 10.67 -2.44 2.84
C VAL A 515 11.31 -3.82 3.06
N THR A 516 10.98 -4.45 4.17
CA THR A 516 11.34 -5.84 4.48
C THR A 516 10.10 -6.72 4.40
N LEU A 517 10.04 -7.60 3.41
CA LEU A 517 8.98 -8.61 3.26
C LEU A 517 9.50 -9.95 3.78
N ASN A 518 8.89 -10.50 4.82
CA ASN A 518 9.10 -11.88 5.27
C ASN A 518 7.95 -12.74 4.72
N VAL A 519 8.24 -13.88 4.09
CA VAL A 519 7.20 -14.83 3.63
C VAL A 519 7.44 -16.25 4.16
N ASP A 520 6.38 -16.95 4.55
CA ASP A 520 6.46 -18.37 4.90
C ASP A 520 5.19 -19.15 4.49
N GLY A 521 5.33 -20.46 4.29
CA GLY A 521 4.26 -21.34 3.82
C GLY A 521 3.94 -21.21 2.33
N ALA A 522 2.72 -21.58 1.94
CA ALA A 522 2.29 -21.62 0.54
C ALA A 522 1.94 -20.23 -0.03
N VAL A 523 2.96 -19.46 -0.42
CA VAL A 523 2.85 -18.12 -1.03
C VAL A 523 3.24 -18.21 -2.51
N GLY A 524 2.24 -18.35 -3.39
CA GLY A 524 2.41 -18.72 -4.80
C GLY A 524 3.47 -17.91 -5.56
N LYS A 525 3.27 -16.60 -5.69
CA LYS A 525 4.23 -15.69 -6.35
C LYS A 525 4.53 -14.46 -5.48
N VAL A 526 5.80 -14.07 -5.41
CA VAL A 526 6.29 -12.78 -4.89
C VAL A 526 6.88 -11.97 -6.05
N GLU A 527 6.30 -10.80 -6.31
CA GLU A 527 6.70 -9.88 -7.37
C GLU A 527 7.30 -8.61 -6.75
N VAL A 528 8.53 -8.28 -7.11
CA VAL A 528 9.29 -7.19 -6.47
C VAL A 528 9.50 -6.05 -7.45
N ASN A 529 8.72 -4.97 -7.28
CA ASN A 529 8.66 -3.84 -8.21
C ASN A 529 9.44 -2.61 -7.69
N LYS A 530 10.06 -2.69 -6.50
CA LYS A 530 10.98 -1.71 -5.91
C LYS A 530 12.13 -2.41 -5.17
N GLU A 531 13.27 -1.74 -5.06
CA GLU A 531 14.41 -2.19 -4.24
C GLU A 531 13.96 -2.43 -2.79
N SER A 532 14.22 -3.62 -2.26
CA SER A 532 13.68 -4.08 -0.97
C SER A 532 14.44 -5.31 -0.47
N THR A 533 14.25 -5.64 0.82
CA THR A 533 14.69 -6.91 1.39
C THR A 533 13.54 -7.92 1.38
N VAL A 534 13.76 -9.11 0.87
CA VAL A 534 12.82 -10.23 0.90
C VAL A 534 13.48 -11.39 1.66
N ASN A 535 12.83 -11.85 2.73
CA ASN A 535 13.28 -12.98 3.54
C ASN A 535 12.31 -14.14 3.35
N ILE A 536 12.83 -15.31 2.98
CA ILE A 536 12.04 -16.50 2.67
C ILE A 536 12.24 -17.54 3.78
N GLY A 537 11.16 -17.82 4.52
CA GLY A 537 11.16 -18.77 5.63
C GLY A 537 11.26 -20.23 5.20
N SER A 538 11.68 -21.08 6.14
CA SER A 538 11.98 -22.51 5.90
C SER A 538 10.83 -23.38 5.34
N ASN A 539 9.56 -22.95 5.46
CA ASN A 539 8.40 -23.68 4.94
C ASN A 539 7.84 -23.06 3.65
N ALA A 540 8.47 -21.99 3.16
CA ALA A 540 8.00 -21.24 2.01
C ALA A 540 8.01 -22.07 0.73
N LYS A 541 6.95 -21.93 -0.07
CA LYS A 541 6.82 -22.49 -1.42
C LYS A 541 6.41 -21.36 -2.34
N THR A 542 7.37 -20.80 -3.07
CA THR A 542 7.16 -19.52 -3.76
C THR A 542 7.95 -19.36 -5.07
N GLU A 543 7.35 -18.66 -6.02
CA GLU A 543 8.01 -18.14 -7.22
C GLU A 543 8.37 -16.67 -7.02
N ILE A 544 9.62 -16.28 -7.26
CA ILE A 544 10.09 -14.89 -7.14
C ILE A 544 10.37 -14.28 -8.53
N SER A 545 9.81 -13.10 -8.80
CA SER A 545 10.12 -12.29 -9.97
C SER A 545 10.48 -10.85 -9.57
N VAL A 546 11.48 -10.25 -10.20
CA VAL A 546 11.95 -8.87 -9.93
C VAL A 546 11.78 -8.03 -11.19
N ALA A 547 11.21 -6.82 -11.07
CA ALA A 547 10.97 -5.95 -12.21
C ALA A 547 12.26 -5.35 -12.81
N ASP A 548 12.23 -4.96 -14.09
CA ASP A 548 13.37 -4.35 -14.79
C ASP A 548 13.79 -2.97 -14.28
N THR A 549 12.91 -2.28 -13.56
CA THR A 549 13.20 -0.98 -12.95
C THR A 549 13.90 -1.08 -11.60
N VAL A 550 14.15 -2.30 -11.10
CA VAL A 550 14.80 -2.53 -9.80
C VAL A 550 16.28 -2.80 -10.03
N GLU A 551 17.14 -1.90 -9.52
CA GLU A 551 18.60 -2.07 -9.58
C GLU A 551 19.07 -3.23 -8.71
N LYS A 552 18.56 -3.33 -7.48
CA LYS A 552 18.93 -4.40 -6.55
C LYS A 552 17.89 -4.75 -5.49
N ILE A 553 17.87 -6.01 -5.08
CA ILE A 553 17.16 -6.50 -3.90
C ILE A 553 18.10 -7.33 -3.02
N ASP A 554 17.81 -7.39 -1.72
CA ASP A 554 18.41 -8.36 -0.81
C ASP A 554 17.44 -9.54 -0.66
N LEU A 555 17.88 -10.76 -0.99
CA LEU A 555 17.08 -11.97 -0.89
C LEU A 555 17.74 -12.95 0.08
N ASN A 556 17.19 -13.05 1.29
CA ASN A 556 17.67 -13.98 2.31
C ASN A 556 16.79 -15.23 2.34
N ILE A 557 17.39 -16.41 2.38
CA ILE A 557 16.68 -17.68 2.25
C ILE A 557 17.07 -18.60 3.40
N ASP A 558 16.07 -19.04 4.18
CA ASP A 558 16.24 -20.05 5.21
C ASP A 558 16.36 -21.46 4.61
N ASN A 559 17.08 -22.34 5.31
CA ASN A 559 17.23 -23.72 4.88
C ASN A 559 15.87 -24.46 4.94
N GLY A 560 15.51 -25.15 3.85
CA GLY A 560 14.24 -25.88 3.71
C GLY A 560 13.24 -25.28 2.71
N ALA A 561 13.37 -24.00 2.36
CA ALA A 561 12.47 -23.32 1.43
C ALA A 561 12.51 -23.91 0.01
N ASP A 562 11.35 -24.02 -0.64
CA ASP A 562 11.20 -24.45 -2.04
C ASP A 562 10.93 -23.23 -2.93
N ILE A 563 12.00 -22.70 -3.53
CA ILE A 563 11.98 -21.43 -4.26
C ILE A 563 12.30 -21.65 -5.73
N THR A 564 11.43 -21.15 -6.60
CA THR A 564 11.74 -20.95 -8.01
C THR A 564 11.93 -19.47 -8.28
N VAL A 565 12.91 -19.11 -9.10
CA VAL A 565 13.11 -17.73 -9.56
C VAL A 565 12.79 -17.68 -11.05
N SER A 566 11.85 -16.80 -11.43
CA SER A 566 11.34 -16.66 -12.80
C SER A 566 12.47 -16.34 -13.81
N PRO A 567 12.34 -16.70 -15.09
CA PRO A 567 13.34 -16.37 -16.10
C PRO A 567 13.29 -14.87 -16.46
N ASP A 568 14.18 -14.09 -15.86
CA ASP A 568 14.61 -12.80 -16.41
C ASP A 568 16.15 -12.76 -16.52
N THR A 569 16.62 -12.10 -17.57
CA THR A 569 17.95 -12.23 -18.17
C THR A 569 19.11 -11.77 -17.28
N ASN A 570 18.85 -10.84 -16.34
CA ASN A 570 19.87 -10.23 -15.47
C ASN A 570 19.64 -10.45 -13.96
N LEU A 571 18.80 -11.42 -13.56
CA LEU A 571 18.42 -11.64 -12.16
C LEU A 571 19.59 -11.95 -11.21
N GLU A 572 20.67 -12.56 -11.69
CA GLU A 572 21.87 -12.83 -10.89
C GLU A 572 22.65 -11.55 -10.51
N GLU A 573 22.46 -10.45 -11.25
CA GLU A 573 23.05 -9.13 -10.94
C GLU A 573 22.14 -8.28 -10.04
N LYS A 574 20.82 -8.42 -10.21
CA LYS A 574 19.76 -7.73 -9.44
C LYS A 574 19.59 -8.26 -8.00
N ILE A 575 20.16 -9.42 -7.64
CA ILE A 575 19.93 -10.06 -6.32
C ILE A 575 21.23 -10.18 -5.51
N ASN A 576 21.26 -9.58 -4.32
CA ASN A 576 22.16 -9.99 -3.24
C ASN A 576 21.56 -11.25 -2.56
N LEU A 577 22.11 -12.43 -2.83
CA LEU A 577 21.70 -13.66 -2.14
C LEU A 577 22.35 -13.79 -0.76
N GLY A 578 21.54 -14.10 0.25
CA GLY A 578 21.95 -14.39 1.62
C GLY A 578 21.17 -15.56 2.24
N GLY A 579 21.55 -15.94 3.46
CA GLY A 579 20.91 -17.02 4.23
C GLY A 579 21.44 -18.43 3.90
N GLU A 580 21.23 -19.36 4.84
CA GLU A 580 21.76 -20.73 4.77
C GLU A 580 21.13 -21.58 3.64
N GLY A 581 19.92 -21.23 3.21
CA GLY A 581 19.19 -21.92 2.14
C GLY A 581 19.46 -21.40 0.74
N ALA A 582 20.39 -20.45 0.53
CA ALA A 582 20.66 -19.87 -0.79
C ALA A 582 21.03 -20.89 -1.88
N SER A 583 21.56 -22.07 -1.51
CA SER A 583 21.83 -23.18 -2.44
C SER A 583 20.57 -23.87 -2.98
N ASN A 584 19.39 -23.64 -2.40
CA ASN A 584 18.13 -24.26 -2.80
C ASN A 584 17.41 -23.49 -3.94
N VAL A 585 17.95 -22.33 -4.36
CA VAL A 585 17.35 -21.50 -5.42
C VAL A 585 17.37 -22.21 -6.77
N LYS A 586 16.18 -22.53 -7.28
CA LYS A 586 16.01 -23.08 -8.63
C LYS A 586 15.81 -21.94 -9.62
N TYR A 587 16.89 -21.51 -10.27
CA TYR A 587 16.82 -20.61 -11.41
C TYR A 587 16.22 -21.32 -12.62
N PHE A 588 15.14 -20.78 -13.20
CA PHE A 588 14.55 -21.32 -14.42
C PHE A 588 15.37 -20.89 -15.66
N ARG A 589 16.62 -21.38 -15.78
CA ARG A 589 17.59 -21.02 -16.84
C ARG A 589 17.23 -21.50 -18.25
N ALA A 590 15.96 -21.73 -18.56
CA ALA A 590 15.50 -22.22 -19.85
C ALA A 590 15.97 -21.33 -21.01
N GLU A 591 15.83 -20.00 -20.88
CA GLU A 591 16.29 -19.09 -21.94
C GLU A 591 17.80 -18.92 -22.00
N LYS A 592 18.52 -18.74 -20.88
CA LYS A 592 19.99 -18.59 -20.94
C LYS A 592 20.67 -19.86 -21.44
N PHE A 593 20.21 -21.04 -21.02
CA PHE A 593 20.70 -22.31 -21.58
C PHE A 593 20.28 -22.50 -23.05
N ALA A 594 19.03 -22.16 -23.42
CA ALA A 594 18.63 -22.21 -24.83
C ALA A 594 19.40 -21.21 -25.69
N GLN A 595 19.73 -20.02 -25.18
CA GLN A 595 20.53 -19.01 -25.87
C GLN A 595 21.99 -19.43 -25.96
N GLU A 596 22.62 -19.92 -24.88
CA GLU A 596 23.99 -20.47 -24.91
C GLU A 596 24.09 -21.70 -25.82
N VAL A 597 23.10 -22.58 -25.82
CA VAL A 597 23.02 -23.72 -26.76
C VAL A 597 22.79 -23.23 -28.18
N VAL A 598 21.86 -22.31 -28.43
CA VAL A 598 21.61 -21.73 -29.77
C VAL A 598 22.82 -20.93 -30.26
N GLN A 599 23.59 -20.30 -29.39
CA GLN A 599 24.76 -19.50 -29.73
C GLN A 599 25.99 -20.40 -29.97
N PHE A 600 26.24 -21.39 -29.10
CA PHE A 600 27.25 -22.44 -29.32
C PHE A 600 26.96 -23.23 -30.60
N VAL A 601 25.69 -23.56 -30.84
CA VAL A 601 25.23 -24.13 -32.10
C VAL A 601 25.51 -23.16 -33.23
N ASN A 602 24.90 -21.97 -33.28
CA ASN A 602 25.05 -21.03 -34.41
C ASN A 602 26.51 -20.62 -34.69
N GLN A 603 27.42 -20.71 -33.72
CA GLN A 603 28.86 -20.45 -33.88
C GLN A 603 29.65 -21.64 -34.43
N ASN A 604 29.23 -22.89 -34.19
CA ASN A 604 29.98 -24.10 -34.58
C ASN A 604 29.24 -24.99 -35.61
N TYR A 605 27.94 -24.78 -35.80
CA TYR A 605 27.03 -25.59 -36.62
C TYR A 605 25.85 -24.73 -37.13
N THR A 606 25.65 -24.66 -38.45
CA THR A 606 24.45 -24.00 -39.02
C THR A 606 23.22 -24.91 -38.87
N MET A 607 22.66 -25.03 -37.67
CA MET A 607 21.41 -25.77 -37.48
C MET A 607 20.23 -25.06 -38.13
N LYS A 608 19.45 -25.83 -38.91
CA LYS A 608 18.00 -26.05 -38.70
C LYS A 608 17.41 -26.91 -39.83
N HIS A 609 16.51 -27.85 -39.48
CA HIS A 609 15.07 -27.72 -39.78
C HIS A 609 14.33 -29.07 -39.67
N PHE A 610 13.43 -29.16 -38.69
CA PHE A 610 12.05 -29.57 -38.97
C PHE A 610 11.13 -28.56 -38.29
N ASN A 611 9.95 -28.33 -38.87
CA ASN A 611 8.81 -27.76 -38.16
C ASN A 611 7.59 -28.57 -38.58
N LEU A 612 6.89 -29.13 -37.61
CA LEU A 612 5.68 -29.93 -37.79
C LEU A 612 4.50 -29.14 -37.26
N THR A 613 3.44 -29.04 -38.06
CA THR A 613 2.14 -28.54 -37.61
C THR A 613 1.06 -29.51 -38.06
N ALA A 614 0.20 -29.88 -37.12
CA ALA A 614 -0.91 -30.79 -37.33
C ALA A 614 -2.22 -30.02 -37.20
N GLN A 615 -3.12 -30.21 -38.16
CA GLN A 615 -4.49 -29.70 -38.11
C GLN A 615 -5.38 -30.67 -38.89
N ASP A 616 -6.56 -30.96 -38.35
CA ASP A 616 -7.63 -31.74 -39.01
C ASP A 616 -7.18 -33.06 -39.67
N SER A 617 -6.39 -33.85 -38.92
CA SER A 617 -5.88 -35.18 -39.32
C SER A 617 -4.96 -35.22 -40.55
N VAL A 618 -4.39 -34.08 -40.98
CA VAL A 618 -3.39 -34.02 -42.07
C VAL A 618 -2.08 -33.42 -41.57
N ILE A 619 -0.96 -34.07 -41.90
CA ILE A 619 0.40 -33.59 -41.62
C ILE A 619 0.99 -33.00 -42.91
N LYS A 620 1.54 -31.80 -42.83
CA LYS A 620 2.26 -31.14 -43.95
C LYS A 620 3.75 -31.04 -43.63
N VAL A 621 4.60 -31.27 -44.63
CA VAL A 621 6.07 -31.30 -44.49
C VAL A 621 6.69 -30.32 -45.49
N LYS A 622 7.69 -29.53 -45.06
CA LYS A 622 8.47 -28.61 -45.90
C LYS A 622 9.96 -28.89 -45.70
N LEU A 623 10.74 -28.95 -46.79
CA LEU A 623 12.15 -29.39 -46.82
C LEU A 623 13.07 -28.31 -47.39
N ASN A 624 14.24 -28.14 -46.75
CA ASN A 624 15.41 -27.38 -47.19
C ASN A 624 16.68 -28.25 -46.92
N SER A 625 17.80 -28.03 -47.64
CA SER A 625 19.08 -28.78 -47.53
C SER A 625 20.13 -28.02 -46.66
N VAL A 626 21.38 -28.45 -46.37
CA VAL A 626 22.38 -29.36 -47.01
C VAL A 626 23.09 -30.26 -45.95
N GLU A 627 24.24 -30.86 -46.30
CA GLU A 627 25.06 -31.89 -45.63
C GLU A 627 25.98 -31.41 -44.49
N ALA A 628 26.64 -32.35 -43.78
CA ALA A 628 27.59 -32.10 -42.68
C ALA A 628 28.68 -33.20 -42.57
N GLU A 629 29.86 -32.86 -42.03
CA GLU A 629 30.94 -33.79 -41.68
C GLU A 629 31.23 -33.83 -40.16
N ASP A 630 31.49 -35.05 -39.68
CA ASP A 630 32.02 -35.48 -38.37
C ASP A 630 31.19 -35.30 -37.07
N SER A 631 31.18 -36.36 -36.25
CA SER A 631 30.43 -36.50 -34.99
C SER A 631 31.33 -36.64 -33.74
N GLN A 632 32.66 -36.71 -33.90
CA GLN A 632 33.57 -37.05 -32.81
C GLN A 632 33.64 -35.96 -31.73
N THR A 633 33.64 -34.68 -32.11
CA THR A 633 33.70 -33.50 -31.21
C THR A 633 32.58 -33.48 -30.16
N LEU A 634 31.43 -34.07 -30.48
CA LEU A 634 30.25 -34.09 -29.60
C LEU A 634 30.45 -35.00 -28.37
N LYS A 635 31.23 -36.08 -28.51
CA LYS A 635 31.60 -36.98 -27.41
C LYS A 635 32.58 -36.34 -26.44
N ASP A 636 33.50 -35.52 -26.93
CA ASP A 636 34.53 -34.90 -26.11
C ASP A 636 33.96 -33.74 -25.28
N PHE A 637 33.01 -32.97 -25.85
CA PHE A 637 32.22 -31.99 -25.09
C PHE A 637 31.40 -32.66 -23.97
N TYR A 638 30.74 -33.78 -24.27
CA TYR A 638 29.98 -34.59 -23.29
C TYR A 638 30.86 -35.10 -22.13
N ASN A 639 32.05 -35.63 -22.44
CA ASN A 639 32.96 -36.20 -21.45
C ASN A 639 33.48 -35.18 -20.41
N THR A 640 33.48 -33.89 -20.74
CA THR A 640 34.09 -32.83 -19.92
C THR A 640 33.16 -32.28 -18.82
N ARG A 641 31.85 -32.58 -18.85
CA ARG A 641 30.85 -32.01 -17.89
C ARG A 641 30.09 -33.09 -17.09
N ARG A 642 30.79 -34.15 -16.70
CA ARG A 642 30.23 -35.41 -16.17
C ARG A 642 29.69 -35.37 -14.73
N GLU A 643 29.76 -34.24 -14.01
CA GLU A 643 29.64 -34.23 -12.53
C GLU A 643 28.26 -33.91 -11.92
N SER A 644 27.21 -33.54 -12.69
CA SER A 644 25.87 -33.35 -12.09
C SER A 644 24.89 -34.48 -12.44
N GLY A 645 24.56 -35.29 -11.42
CA GLY A 645 23.69 -36.46 -11.56
C GLY A 645 22.25 -36.16 -12.02
N VAL A 646 21.81 -34.90 -11.93
CA VAL A 646 20.47 -34.44 -12.34
C VAL A 646 20.32 -34.39 -13.86
N LEU A 647 21.41 -34.22 -14.62
CA LEU A 647 21.37 -34.18 -16.09
C LEU A 647 20.98 -35.53 -16.72
N ARG A 648 21.24 -36.64 -16.03
CA ARG A 648 21.03 -38.01 -16.55
C ARG A 648 19.55 -38.33 -16.80
N ASP A 649 18.67 -37.99 -15.85
CA ASP A 649 17.25 -38.36 -15.92
C ASP A 649 16.45 -37.51 -16.92
N TYR A 650 16.90 -36.28 -17.19
CA TYR A 650 16.33 -35.44 -18.24
C TYR A 650 16.78 -35.86 -19.64
N PHE A 651 18.05 -36.27 -19.81
CA PHE A 651 18.54 -36.77 -21.10
C PHE A 651 17.86 -38.08 -21.50
N LEU A 652 17.69 -39.03 -20.57
CA LEU A 652 16.99 -40.29 -20.84
C LEU A 652 15.53 -40.08 -21.28
N LYS A 653 14.80 -39.13 -20.67
CA LYS A 653 13.43 -38.78 -21.08
C LYS A 653 13.37 -38.06 -22.43
N ALA A 654 14.37 -37.23 -22.74
CA ALA A 654 14.47 -36.59 -24.06
C ALA A 654 14.82 -37.61 -25.17
N GLU A 655 15.64 -38.62 -24.85
CA GLU A 655 15.97 -39.74 -25.74
C GLU A 655 14.78 -40.69 -25.93
N GLU A 656 13.97 -40.94 -24.90
CA GLU A 656 12.67 -41.63 -25.03
C GLU A 656 11.68 -40.84 -25.92
N PHE A 657 11.66 -39.51 -25.82
CA PHE A 657 10.80 -38.65 -26.64
C PHE A 657 11.25 -38.58 -28.10
N ALA A 658 12.57 -38.49 -28.35
CA ALA A 658 13.15 -38.51 -29.70
C ALA A 658 12.98 -39.86 -30.42
N ASN A 659 12.78 -40.95 -29.68
CA ASN A 659 12.59 -42.30 -30.22
C ASN A 659 11.10 -42.72 -30.39
N GLN A 660 10.14 -41.79 -30.34
CA GLN A 660 8.73 -42.12 -30.60
C GLN A 660 8.49 -42.49 -32.07
N LYS A 661 8.13 -43.77 -32.28
CA LYS A 661 8.25 -44.47 -33.57
C LYS A 661 7.15 -44.13 -34.58
N ILE A 662 7.56 -43.75 -35.80
CA ILE A 662 6.78 -44.04 -37.01
C ILE A 662 7.00 -45.51 -37.38
N SER A 663 6.01 -46.38 -37.16
CA SER A 663 6.03 -47.74 -37.72
C SER A 663 5.72 -47.71 -39.22
N GLY A 664 6.46 -48.51 -40.00
CA GLY A 664 6.27 -48.59 -41.46
C GLY A 664 7.01 -47.53 -42.30
N TYR A 665 7.91 -46.73 -41.70
CA TYR A 665 8.70 -45.73 -42.44
C TYR A 665 9.54 -46.35 -43.58
N GLY A 666 10.07 -47.56 -43.37
CA GLY A 666 10.76 -48.33 -44.41
C GLY A 666 9.85 -48.66 -45.60
N ASP A 667 8.65 -49.14 -45.32
CA ASP A 667 7.66 -49.51 -46.35
C ASP A 667 7.19 -48.29 -47.14
N LEU A 668 6.93 -47.16 -46.47
CA LEU A 668 6.59 -45.89 -47.13
C LEU A 668 7.73 -45.40 -48.04
N LYS A 669 8.99 -45.54 -47.59
CA LYS A 669 10.19 -45.18 -48.35
C LYS A 669 10.39 -46.09 -49.57
N ILE A 670 10.11 -47.39 -49.42
CA ILE A 670 10.17 -48.38 -50.52
C ILE A 670 9.05 -48.11 -51.54
N GLU A 671 7.82 -47.86 -51.10
CA GLU A 671 6.69 -47.58 -51.98
C GLU A 671 6.88 -46.25 -52.75
N LEU A 672 7.42 -45.21 -52.10
CA LEU A 672 7.84 -43.99 -52.80
C LEU A 672 8.92 -44.28 -53.85
N LYS A 673 9.99 -45.02 -53.48
CA LYS A 673 11.06 -45.38 -54.43
C LYS A 673 10.50 -46.14 -55.63
N ASN A 674 9.62 -47.12 -55.41
CA ASN A 674 9.00 -47.93 -56.46
C ASN A 674 8.09 -47.09 -57.37
N LYS A 675 7.24 -46.22 -56.82
CA LYS A 675 6.38 -45.34 -57.64
C LYS A 675 7.14 -44.28 -58.43
N LEU A 676 8.26 -43.77 -57.90
CA LEU A 676 9.14 -42.83 -58.61
C LEU A 676 9.94 -43.54 -59.72
N ALA A 677 10.51 -44.71 -59.43
CA ALA A 677 11.22 -45.53 -60.42
C ALA A 677 10.29 -46.00 -61.56
N ASN A 678 9.06 -46.43 -61.25
CA ASN A 678 8.05 -46.80 -62.26
C ASN A 678 7.56 -45.62 -63.12
N ARG A 679 7.84 -44.37 -62.72
CA ARG A 679 7.62 -43.16 -63.54
C ARG A 679 8.90 -42.70 -64.27
N GLY A 680 9.95 -43.51 -64.28
CA GLY A 680 11.21 -43.25 -64.99
C GLY A 680 12.15 -42.29 -64.28
N ILE A 681 11.91 -41.95 -63.01
CA ILE A 681 12.71 -40.97 -62.26
C ILE A 681 13.90 -41.70 -61.62
N ASN A 682 15.11 -41.42 -62.11
CA ASN A 682 16.34 -41.92 -61.49
C ASN A 682 16.60 -41.18 -60.16
N LEU A 683 16.63 -41.93 -59.06
CA LEU A 683 16.76 -41.42 -57.70
C LEU A 683 18.19 -41.02 -57.31
N ASP A 684 19.18 -41.33 -58.15
CA ASP A 684 20.58 -40.90 -57.99
C ASP A 684 20.86 -39.58 -58.74
N SER A 685 19.82 -38.93 -59.28
CA SER A 685 19.89 -37.60 -59.89
C SER A 685 19.93 -36.50 -58.81
N ASP A 686 20.33 -35.28 -59.17
CA ASP A 686 20.31 -34.16 -58.23
C ASP A 686 18.91 -33.85 -57.67
N PHE A 687 18.87 -33.27 -56.47
CA PHE A 687 17.64 -33.02 -55.73
C PHE A 687 16.66 -32.11 -56.48
N SER A 688 17.18 -31.14 -57.24
CA SER A 688 16.37 -30.28 -58.13
C SER A 688 15.66 -31.07 -59.21
N THR A 689 16.33 -32.02 -59.86
CA THR A 689 15.77 -32.89 -60.91
C THR A 689 14.67 -33.78 -60.34
N ILE A 690 14.85 -34.35 -59.15
CA ILE A 690 13.84 -35.16 -58.46
C ILE A 690 12.62 -34.31 -58.08
N VAL A 691 12.82 -33.11 -57.50
CA VAL A 691 11.74 -32.19 -57.13
C VAL A 691 10.98 -31.68 -58.36
N ASN A 692 11.67 -31.41 -59.48
CA ASN A 692 11.06 -31.01 -60.74
C ASN A 692 10.16 -32.12 -61.30
N ALA A 693 10.63 -33.37 -61.31
CA ALA A 693 9.85 -34.51 -61.82
C ALA A 693 8.62 -34.83 -60.94
N ILE A 694 8.70 -34.61 -59.62
CA ILE A 694 7.56 -34.74 -58.69
C ILE A 694 6.54 -33.62 -58.91
N ARG A 695 6.99 -32.37 -59.15
CA ARG A 695 6.12 -31.22 -59.46
C ARG A 695 5.27 -31.49 -60.70
N ASP A 696 5.92 -31.90 -61.80
CA ASP A 696 5.31 -31.88 -63.13
C ASP A 696 4.27 -33.00 -63.34
N GLN A 697 4.20 -34.01 -62.45
CA GLN A 697 3.35 -35.19 -62.63
C GLN A 697 2.37 -35.50 -61.49
N GLY A 698 2.45 -34.83 -60.33
CA GLY A 698 1.59 -35.07 -59.17
C GLY A 698 1.72 -36.48 -58.58
N LEU A 699 2.33 -36.59 -57.39
CA LEU A 699 2.49 -37.89 -56.73
C LEU A 699 1.40 -38.12 -55.68
N VAL A 700 0.71 -39.25 -55.79
CA VAL A 700 -0.32 -39.70 -54.85
C VAL A 700 -0.02 -41.12 -54.41
N VAL A 701 0.11 -41.33 -53.10
CA VAL A 701 0.37 -42.62 -52.47
C VAL A 701 -0.83 -42.98 -51.62
N GLU A 702 -1.49 -44.07 -51.99
CA GLU A 702 -2.75 -44.56 -51.43
C GLU A 702 -2.56 -46.02 -51.02
N ASN A 703 -3.40 -46.51 -50.11
CA ASN A 703 -3.33 -47.87 -49.55
C ASN A 703 -2.02 -48.13 -48.79
N LEU A 704 -1.82 -47.43 -47.67
CA LEU A 704 -0.67 -47.59 -46.76
C LEU A 704 -1.05 -48.34 -45.47
N PRO A 705 -1.43 -49.64 -45.52
CA PRO A 705 -2.10 -50.34 -44.41
C PRO A 705 -1.27 -50.48 -43.12
N ASN A 706 0.05 -50.28 -43.18
CA ASN A 706 0.99 -50.48 -42.07
C ASN A 706 1.65 -49.18 -41.58
N VAL A 707 1.31 -48.02 -42.18
CA VAL A 707 1.86 -46.72 -41.78
C VAL A 707 0.88 -46.05 -40.82
N SER A 708 1.36 -45.72 -39.63
CA SER A 708 0.55 -45.03 -38.61
C SER A 708 1.33 -43.97 -37.86
N PHE A 709 0.66 -42.88 -37.50
CA PHE A 709 1.18 -41.79 -36.69
C PHE A 709 0.34 -41.66 -35.41
N ASN A 710 0.98 -41.74 -34.24
CA ASN A 710 0.32 -41.77 -32.92
C ASN A 710 -0.89 -42.73 -32.85
N GLY A 711 -0.74 -43.93 -33.42
CA GLY A 711 -1.78 -44.97 -33.45
C GLY A 711 -2.84 -44.84 -34.55
N VAL A 712 -2.88 -43.72 -35.29
CA VAL A 712 -3.83 -43.51 -36.40
C VAL A 712 -3.23 -44.05 -37.71
N LYS A 713 -3.91 -45.01 -38.35
CA LYS A 713 -3.51 -45.52 -39.68
C LYS A 713 -3.74 -44.48 -40.76
N LEU A 714 -2.72 -44.26 -41.60
CA LEU A 714 -2.76 -43.34 -42.73
C LEU A 714 -3.22 -44.09 -43.99
N THR A 715 -4.23 -43.58 -44.70
CA THR A 715 -4.77 -44.23 -45.91
C THR A 715 -4.30 -43.59 -47.22
N LYS A 716 -3.88 -42.32 -47.18
CA LYS A 716 -3.54 -41.51 -48.36
C LYS A 716 -2.56 -40.37 -48.05
N VAL A 717 -1.65 -40.07 -48.98
CA VAL A 717 -0.69 -38.96 -48.96
C VAL A 717 -0.58 -38.35 -50.37
N GLU A 718 -0.66 -37.02 -50.50
CA GLU A 718 -0.62 -36.29 -51.78
C GLU A 718 0.47 -35.21 -51.82
N PHE A 719 1.07 -35.01 -53.01
CA PHE A 719 2.06 -33.97 -53.31
C PHE A 719 1.58 -33.11 -54.49
N GLY A 720 1.39 -31.80 -54.26
CA GLY A 720 0.70 -30.87 -55.18
C GLY A 720 1.56 -30.18 -56.25
N SER A 721 0.90 -29.65 -57.29
CA SER A 721 1.52 -29.30 -58.59
C SER A 721 1.99 -27.85 -58.80
N ASN A 722 1.66 -26.90 -57.91
CA ASN A 722 1.93 -25.46 -58.14
C ASN A 722 3.20 -24.95 -57.44
N THR A 723 4.36 -25.50 -57.80
CA THR A 723 5.67 -25.08 -57.27
C THR A 723 6.51 -24.37 -58.33
N VAL A 724 6.79 -23.07 -58.20
CA VAL A 724 7.77 -22.38 -59.07
C VAL A 724 9.09 -22.21 -58.32
N TYR A 725 10.20 -22.49 -58.98
CA TYR A 725 11.56 -22.37 -58.42
C TYR A 725 12.26 -21.15 -59.02
N ASN A 726 12.63 -20.16 -58.21
CA ASN A 726 13.47 -19.05 -58.64
C ASN A 726 14.25 -18.45 -57.44
N ASN A 727 15.51 -18.05 -57.65
CA ASN A 727 16.40 -17.45 -56.64
C ASN A 727 16.45 -18.16 -55.26
N ASN A 728 16.58 -19.50 -55.24
CA ASN A 728 16.71 -20.32 -54.03
C ASN A 728 15.62 -20.08 -52.95
N ARG A 729 14.43 -19.59 -53.34
CA ARG A 729 13.27 -19.42 -52.47
C ARG A 729 12.08 -20.25 -52.95
N LEU A 730 11.35 -20.78 -51.96
CA LEU A 730 10.10 -21.53 -52.14
C LEU A 730 8.96 -20.82 -51.40
N ASP A 731 8.31 -19.91 -52.11
CA ASP A 731 7.10 -19.22 -51.65
C ASP A 731 5.84 -19.98 -52.08
N LEU A 732 4.88 -20.08 -51.16
CA LEU A 732 3.56 -20.67 -51.39
C LEU A 732 2.49 -19.68 -50.94
N THR A 733 1.63 -19.27 -51.86
CA THR A 733 0.45 -18.44 -51.57
C THR A 733 -0.78 -19.33 -51.37
N VAL A 734 -1.50 -19.15 -50.25
CA VAL A 734 -2.77 -19.82 -50.00
C VAL A 734 -3.94 -18.98 -50.52
N VAL A 735 -4.90 -19.61 -51.19
CA VAL A 735 -6.13 -18.96 -51.67
C VAL A 735 -7.31 -19.34 -50.78
N LYS A 736 -7.78 -18.37 -49.97
CA LYS A 736 -9.01 -18.34 -49.14
C LYS A 736 -9.16 -19.39 -48.01
N SER A 737 -9.81 -19.07 -46.88
CA SER A 737 -10.13 -17.75 -46.27
C SER A 737 -10.68 -17.93 -44.86
N GLU A 738 -10.15 -17.18 -43.88
CA GLU A 738 -10.93 -16.46 -42.86
C GLU A 738 -10.03 -15.46 -42.12
N LEU A 739 -10.62 -14.37 -41.59
CA LEU A 739 -9.90 -13.21 -41.06
C LEU A 739 -9.69 -13.31 -39.56
N ASN A 740 -8.43 -13.26 -39.10
CA ASN A 740 -8.08 -13.00 -37.71
C ASN A 740 -7.23 -11.71 -37.61
N PHE A 741 -7.61 -10.82 -36.70
CA PHE A 741 -6.95 -9.52 -36.51
C PHE A 741 -5.70 -9.66 -35.63
N ASN A 742 -4.51 -9.42 -36.19
CA ASN A 742 -3.26 -9.33 -35.42
C ASN A 742 -3.04 -7.92 -34.86
N LYS A 743 -3.84 -7.52 -33.86
CA LYS A 743 -3.55 -6.40 -32.94
C LYS A 743 -4.52 -6.42 -31.74
N SER A 744 -4.07 -5.98 -30.56
CA SER A 744 -4.98 -5.64 -29.46
C SER A 744 -5.94 -4.52 -29.90
N ILE A 745 -7.21 -4.62 -29.51
CA ILE A 745 -8.28 -3.64 -29.79
C ILE A 745 -7.92 -2.23 -29.31
N GLU A 746 -7.08 -2.12 -28.28
CA GLU A 746 -6.61 -0.86 -27.69
C GLU A 746 -5.77 0.01 -28.66
N ASN A 747 -5.32 -0.55 -29.78
CA ASN A 747 -4.43 0.11 -30.76
C ASN A 747 -5.02 0.19 -32.19
N VAL A 748 -6.36 0.23 -32.30
CA VAL A 748 -7.09 0.46 -33.56
C VAL A 748 -7.85 1.78 -33.48
N THR A 749 -7.57 2.72 -34.40
CA THR A 749 -8.29 4.00 -34.40
C THR A 749 -9.70 3.87 -34.98
N VAL A 750 -10.61 4.75 -34.55
CA VAL A 750 -12.01 4.77 -35.03
C VAL A 750 -12.09 4.99 -36.56
N SER A 751 -11.10 5.66 -37.15
CA SER A 751 -11.02 5.84 -38.61
C SER A 751 -10.68 4.54 -39.33
N GLU A 752 -9.65 3.81 -38.88
CA GLU A 752 -9.27 2.51 -39.43
C GLU A 752 -10.40 1.48 -39.27
N LEU A 753 -11.10 1.50 -38.13
CA LEU A 753 -12.24 0.60 -37.89
C LEU A 753 -13.41 0.87 -38.84
N LYS A 754 -13.74 2.15 -39.09
CA LYS A 754 -14.79 2.54 -40.04
C LYS A 754 -14.46 2.09 -41.46
N GLU A 755 -13.23 2.33 -41.90
CA GLU A 755 -12.80 1.98 -43.26
C GLU A 755 -12.70 0.46 -43.46
N ALA A 756 -12.34 -0.30 -42.43
CA ALA A 756 -12.32 -1.76 -42.45
C ALA A 756 -13.72 -2.41 -42.46
N LEU A 757 -14.76 -1.72 -41.95
CA LEU A 757 -16.14 -2.20 -41.83
C LEU A 757 -17.07 -1.69 -42.95
N LYS A 758 -16.71 -0.61 -43.63
CA LYS A 758 -17.48 -0.02 -44.72
C LYS A 758 -17.82 -1.01 -45.82
N GLY A 759 -19.10 -1.07 -46.18
CA GLY A 759 -19.64 -1.98 -47.19
C GLY A 759 -19.71 -3.45 -46.74
N LYS A 760 -19.45 -3.76 -45.46
CA LYS A 760 -19.49 -5.12 -44.94
C LYS A 760 -20.76 -5.39 -44.14
N THR A 761 -21.18 -6.65 -44.19
CA THR A 761 -22.30 -7.19 -43.43
C THR A 761 -21.78 -8.18 -42.41
N ILE A 762 -22.12 -7.98 -41.14
CA ILE A 762 -21.80 -8.89 -40.04
C ILE A 762 -23.08 -9.60 -39.63
N LYS A 763 -23.01 -10.94 -39.55
CA LYS A 763 -24.10 -11.77 -39.01
C LYS A 763 -23.70 -12.28 -37.63
N LEU A 764 -24.31 -11.73 -36.59
CA LEU A 764 -24.16 -12.17 -35.21
C LEU A 764 -25.17 -13.30 -34.96
N THR A 765 -24.72 -14.36 -34.30
CA THR A 765 -25.57 -15.47 -33.85
C THR A 765 -25.50 -15.51 -32.33
N PHE A 766 -26.66 -15.41 -31.67
CA PHE A 766 -26.76 -15.47 -30.21
C PHE A 766 -26.82 -16.93 -29.74
N GLU A 767 -26.56 -17.17 -28.45
CA GLU A 767 -26.53 -18.52 -27.86
C GLU A 767 -27.88 -19.27 -27.96
N ASN A 768 -28.99 -18.54 -28.11
CA ASN A 768 -30.32 -19.11 -28.38
C ASN A 768 -30.54 -19.53 -29.86
N GLY A 769 -29.54 -19.35 -30.73
CA GLY A 769 -29.58 -19.68 -32.15
C GLY A 769 -30.17 -18.60 -33.06
N GLU A 770 -30.67 -17.49 -32.52
CA GLU A 770 -31.18 -16.37 -33.33
C GLU A 770 -30.04 -15.59 -33.98
N THR A 771 -30.27 -15.06 -35.19
CA THR A 771 -29.23 -14.36 -35.94
C THR A 771 -29.63 -12.94 -36.35
N LEU A 772 -28.85 -11.95 -35.92
CA LEU A 772 -28.99 -10.55 -36.32
C LEU A 772 -27.95 -10.22 -37.41
N THR A 773 -28.39 -9.61 -38.50
CA THR A 773 -27.51 -9.22 -39.61
C THR A 773 -27.45 -7.70 -39.72
N ILE A 774 -26.25 -7.13 -39.60
CA ILE A 774 -25.99 -5.67 -39.59
C ILE A 774 -25.08 -5.34 -40.77
N THR A 775 -25.53 -4.45 -41.66
CA THR A 775 -24.76 -3.95 -42.82
C THR A 775 -24.30 -2.52 -42.55
N PHE A 776 -23.01 -2.26 -42.69
CA PHE A 776 -22.41 -0.94 -42.50
C PHE A 776 -22.22 -0.24 -43.86
N GLU A 777 -23.17 0.62 -44.25
CA GLU A 777 -23.19 1.19 -45.61
C GLU A 777 -22.16 2.32 -45.87
N LYS A 778 -21.55 2.93 -44.84
CA LYS A 778 -20.66 4.10 -45.01
C LYS A 778 -19.44 4.15 -44.10
#